data_AF-R1H2L0-F1
#
_entry.id   AF-R1H2L0-F1
#
_cell.length_a   1.000
_cell.length_b   1.000
_cell.length_c   1.000
_cell.angle_alpha   90.00
_cell.angle_beta   90.00
_cell.angle_gamma   90.00
#
_symmetry.space_group_name_H-M   'P 1'
#
loop_
_entity.id
_entity.type
_entity.pdbx_description
1 polymer ?
#
loop_
_entity_poly.entity_id
_entity_poly.type
_entity_poly.pdbx_seq_one_letter_code
_entity_poly.pdbx_strand_id
1 'polypeptide(L)'
;MKTKKLVSQCILECIGLDRELGLKMLAAFRDVWLAISEKNSHKEAQTVEEYLQYRSDNSGMLVFWPMLQFSLGMSISEAEEALVQPVIDAATEGLLLANDFFSWEREYRELQAGESKRIVSAVELFVRTKGLSIEDAKDEVKRRIIKAEHDFCQRRDELYRAHPDTSLKLKRWIDSAGLAVSGNHYWCSACPRQNAWKNESAPNGNGVKRRLSNGAVVSAKEAPAKKRRDSGANVSESSDSESGLSEVSRYPLYKPSSLAMEAPSKYVSSMPSKGVRSTLIEALNTWLHVPPGPLKAIMSVVNSLHNASLILDDLEDNSPLRRGYPATHTIFGQAQSINSANFMFVRAVQEVAQTLSPAALTAVLEELEGLYLGQSWDLYWKHNLVCPNEAEYVNMIDHKTGGMFRMLLRIMQAESEVTPQLDFHRLTLLFGRFFQIRDDYMNFQDYTAQKGLCEDLDEGKFSYPIVYCLANHPEYRGHILGVFRQRPTAATTTACPLSKESKQHLTACLEKSGAFDKTIGCLTDVERELELEIDRLEQRTGEANPMLRLCLAKLSVKGIARIGESGCNLLSKTLSIESTGSYVADFQQQPIVADGADVGSLFWAQQQQAAQPACLVHAQSPEDVAAVISASRSTGCPFAVRGGGHSDIYGASNSDGGITVNMASISGIEVVESEGLVRVGAGAKWGQVYKELEKTNRTVVGGRLTGVGVGGLLLGGGLSHFSGLHGWACDNVRNYEVVLANGSIIDASESSHTDLYRALRGGGNNFGVVTRFDLDLFPQGPMVKQLVEETLWVLIIRKGR
;
A
#
# COMPACT_ATOMS: atom_id res chain seq x y z
N MET A 1 19.16 5.14 -9.95
CA MET A 1 18.15 6.13 -9.48
C MET A 1 17.05 6.43 -10.49
N LYS A 2 17.31 7.03 -11.66
CA LYS A 2 16.25 7.52 -12.60
C LYS A 2 15.06 6.57 -12.81
N THR A 3 15.29 5.28 -13.12
CA THR A 3 14.21 4.29 -13.31
C THR A 3 13.38 4.03 -12.04
N LYS A 4 14.01 3.93 -10.86
CA LYS A 4 13.30 3.75 -9.57
C LYS A 4 12.37 4.94 -9.31
N LYS A 5 12.86 6.17 -9.52
CA LYS A 5 12.08 7.40 -9.31
C LYS A 5 10.81 7.43 -10.18
N LEU A 6 10.94 7.10 -11.47
CA LEU A 6 9.81 7.02 -12.40
C LEU A 6 8.82 5.93 -12.01
N VAL A 7 9.28 4.71 -11.71
CA VAL A 7 8.41 3.60 -11.28
C VAL A 7 7.68 3.96 -9.98
N SER A 8 8.35 4.56 -8.99
CA SER A 8 7.69 5.02 -7.76
C SER A 8 6.62 6.09 -8.02
N GLN A 9 6.85 7.00 -8.97
CA GLN A 9 5.84 7.99 -9.36
C GLN A 9 4.61 7.32 -10.00
N CYS A 10 4.80 6.44 -10.98
CA CYS A 10 3.68 5.73 -11.63
C CYS A 10 2.89 4.87 -10.62
N ILE A 11 3.56 4.20 -9.66
CA ILE A 11 2.86 3.43 -8.63
C ILE A 11 2.09 4.35 -7.67
N LEU A 12 2.61 5.54 -7.33
CA LEU A 12 1.86 6.52 -6.54
C LEU A 12 0.61 7.03 -7.27
N GLU A 13 0.71 7.31 -8.56
CA GLU A 13 -0.43 7.68 -9.40
C GLU A 13 -1.47 6.53 -9.42
N CYS A 14 -1.02 5.27 -9.56
CA CYS A 14 -1.90 4.11 -9.45
C CYS A 14 -2.57 3.99 -8.06
N ILE A 15 -1.83 4.16 -6.96
CA ILE A 15 -2.39 4.14 -5.58
C ILE A 15 -3.40 5.27 -5.36
N GLY A 16 -3.24 6.41 -6.04
CA GLY A 16 -4.19 7.52 -6.01
C GLY A 16 -5.47 7.27 -6.81
N LEU A 17 -5.41 6.40 -7.83
CA LEU A 17 -6.57 5.98 -8.63
C LEU A 17 -7.33 4.80 -7.99
N ASP A 18 -6.60 3.78 -7.55
CA ASP A 18 -7.11 2.62 -6.82
C ASP A 18 -6.06 2.18 -5.78
N ARG A 19 -6.39 2.37 -4.50
CA ARG A 19 -5.46 2.13 -3.40
C ARG A 19 -5.19 0.65 -3.16
N GLU A 20 -6.20 -0.22 -3.28
CA GLU A 20 -6.05 -1.66 -3.06
C GLU A 20 -5.20 -2.28 -4.18
N LEU A 21 -5.59 -2.06 -5.43
CA LEU A 21 -4.89 -2.62 -6.59
C LEU A 21 -3.51 -1.98 -6.77
N GLY A 22 -3.37 -0.69 -6.47
CA GLY A 22 -2.07 0.00 -6.46
C GLY A 22 -1.11 -0.57 -5.42
N LEU A 23 -1.59 -0.92 -4.22
CA LEU A 23 -0.79 -1.58 -3.19
C LEU A 23 -0.48 -3.05 -3.53
N LYS A 24 -1.41 -3.79 -4.15
CA LYS A 24 -1.18 -5.15 -4.67
C LYS A 24 -0.09 -5.16 -5.74
N MET A 25 -0.13 -4.20 -6.67
CA MET A 25 0.91 -3.98 -7.66
C MET A 25 2.26 -3.60 -7.03
N LEU A 26 2.27 -2.70 -6.02
CA LEU A 26 3.49 -2.35 -5.27
C LEU A 26 4.15 -3.56 -4.57
N ALA A 27 3.34 -4.45 -3.98
CA ALA A 27 3.83 -5.66 -3.33
C ALA A 27 4.64 -6.53 -4.32
N ALA A 28 4.05 -6.79 -5.49
CA ALA A 28 4.72 -7.52 -6.57
C ALA A 28 6.00 -6.83 -7.05
N PHE A 29 6.00 -5.50 -7.24
CA PHE A 29 7.21 -4.77 -7.63
C PHE A 29 8.37 -4.95 -6.62
N ARG A 30 8.09 -4.95 -5.31
CA ARG A 30 9.12 -5.10 -4.27
C ARG A 30 9.77 -6.49 -4.31
N ASP A 31 8.94 -7.53 -4.31
CA ASP A 31 9.40 -8.91 -4.09
C ASP A 31 10.13 -9.47 -5.31
N VAL A 32 9.91 -8.87 -6.49
CA VAL A 32 10.50 -9.26 -7.77
C VAL A 32 11.71 -8.39 -8.11
N TRP A 33 11.54 -7.07 -8.18
CA TRP A 33 12.50 -6.19 -8.88
C TRP A 33 13.81 -5.95 -8.10
N LEU A 34 13.78 -6.07 -6.77
CA LEU A 34 14.98 -5.94 -5.92
C LEU A 34 15.64 -7.30 -5.62
N ALA A 35 14.85 -8.36 -5.39
CA ALA A 35 15.40 -9.64 -4.95
C ALA A 35 15.95 -10.53 -6.07
N ILE A 36 15.37 -10.45 -7.28
CA ILE A 36 15.66 -11.39 -8.38
C ILE A 36 16.89 -10.96 -9.18
N SER A 37 17.14 -9.65 -9.30
CA SER A 37 18.32 -9.08 -9.95
C SER A 37 19.65 -9.53 -9.30
N GLU A 38 19.62 -9.90 -8.02
CA GLU A 38 20.82 -10.31 -7.26
C GLU A 38 20.96 -11.83 -7.09
N LYS A 39 19.87 -12.60 -7.01
CA LYS A 39 19.93 -14.01 -6.57
C LYS A 39 20.33 -15.05 -7.63
N ASN A 40 19.98 -14.85 -8.91
CA ASN A 40 20.03 -15.90 -9.93
C ASN A 40 21.00 -15.61 -11.11
N SER A 41 22.04 -14.80 -10.91
CA SER A 41 22.95 -14.40 -12.00
C SER A 41 23.90 -15.51 -12.49
N HIS A 42 24.19 -16.53 -11.67
CA HIS A 42 25.31 -17.47 -11.85
C HIS A 42 24.97 -18.95 -12.10
N LYS A 43 23.71 -19.39 -11.97
CA LYS A 43 23.30 -20.76 -12.30
C LYS A 43 22.52 -20.77 -13.61
N GLU A 44 23.00 -21.51 -14.60
CA GLU A 44 22.26 -21.77 -15.83
C GLU A 44 21.24 -22.89 -15.60
N ALA A 45 19.97 -22.64 -15.94
CA ALA A 45 18.92 -23.66 -15.94
C ALA A 45 19.30 -24.84 -16.86
N GLN A 46 18.99 -26.06 -16.41
CA GLN A 46 19.25 -27.32 -17.12
C GLN A 46 17.97 -27.98 -17.63
N THR A 47 16.82 -27.67 -17.01
CA THR A 47 15.49 -28.11 -17.48
C THR A 47 14.67 -26.91 -17.99
N VAL A 48 13.60 -27.19 -18.73
CA VAL A 48 12.71 -26.12 -19.23
C VAL A 48 11.84 -25.57 -18.09
N GLU A 49 11.58 -26.39 -17.08
CA GLU A 49 10.77 -26.06 -15.92
C GLU A 49 11.56 -25.13 -14.98
N GLU A 50 12.84 -25.40 -14.73
CA GLU A 50 13.78 -24.46 -14.10
C GLU A 50 13.90 -23.15 -14.91
N TYR A 51 13.97 -23.25 -16.24
CA TYR A 51 14.07 -22.10 -17.12
C TYR A 51 12.82 -21.22 -17.07
N LEU A 52 11.62 -21.81 -17.12
CA LEU A 52 10.35 -21.07 -17.09
C LEU A 52 10.15 -20.37 -15.74
N GLN A 53 10.52 -21.00 -14.61
CA GLN A 53 10.51 -20.32 -13.32
C GLN A 53 11.47 -19.11 -13.34
N TYR A 54 12.73 -19.32 -13.72
CA TYR A 54 13.71 -18.24 -13.84
C TYR A 54 13.29 -17.14 -14.83
N ARG A 55 12.62 -17.51 -15.92
CA ARG A 55 12.17 -16.59 -16.97
C ARG A 55 10.92 -15.82 -16.56
N SER A 56 10.00 -16.42 -15.79
CA SER A 56 8.85 -15.73 -15.18
C SER A 56 9.31 -14.63 -14.24
N ASP A 57 10.23 -15.00 -13.34
CA ASP A 57 10.93 -14.13 -12.40
C ASP A 57 11.65 -12.95 -13.09
N ASN A 58 12.51 -13.25 -14.08
CA ASN A 58 13.33 -12.27 -14.80
C ASN A 58 12.54 -11.39 -15.78
N SER A 59 11.39 -11.88 -16.29
CA SER A 59 10.54 -11.13 -17.23
C SER A 59 9.46 -10.30 -16.54
N GLY A 60 9.38 -10.35 -15.20
CA GLY A 60 8.44 -9.56 -14.41
C GLY A 60 6.99 -10.04 -14.49
N MET A 61 6.73 -11.32 -14.80
CA MET A 61 5.36 -11.86 -14.92
C MET A 61 4.57 -11.73 -13.61
N LEU A 62 5.26 -11.89 -12.48
CA LEU A 62 4.72 -11.64 -11.13
C LEU A 62 4.22 -10.20 -10.93
N VAL A 63 4.68 -9.22 -11.71
CA VAL A 63 4.19 -7.83 -11.72
C VAL A 63 3.14 -7.62 -12.81
N PHE A 64 3.28 -8.30 -13.96
CA PHE A 64 2.34 -8.23 -15.08
C PHE A 64 0.91 -8.61 -14.69
N TRP A 65 0.72 -9.69 -13.93
CA TRP A 65 -0.63 -10.13 -13.55
C TRP A 65 -1.35 -9.13 -12.61
N PRO A 66 -0.72 -8.59 -11.54
CA PRO A 66 -1.27 -7.46 -10.79
C PRO A 66 -1.51 -6.19 -11.61
N MET A 67 -0.64 -5.87 -12.59
CA MET A 67 -0.88 -4.76 -13.51
C MET A 67 -2.13 -4.98 -14.37
N LEU A 68 -2.39 -6.21 -14.82
CA LEU A 68 -3.60 -6.56 -15.56
C LEU A 68 -4.85 -6.42 -14.67
N GLN A 69 -4.81 -6.93 -13.43
CA GLN A 69 -5.87 -6.72 -12.42
C GLN A 69 -6.17 -5.24 -12.21
N PHE A 70 -5.13 -4.40 -12.01
CA PHE A 70 -5.25 -2.95 -11.92
C PHE A 70 -5.92 -2.34 -13.17
N SER A 71 -5.45 -2.68 -14.37
CA SER A 71 -5.97 -2.13 -15.63
C SER A 71 -7.44 -2.49 -15.92
N LEU A 72 -7.92 -3.57 -15.31
CA LEU A 72 -9.31 -4.05 -15.41
C LEU A 72 -10.20 -3.52 -14.27
N GLY A 73 -9.64 -2.82 -13.29
CA GLY A 73 -10.37 -2.34 -12.09
C GLY A 73 -10.95 -3.50 -11.26
N MET A 74 -10.20 -4.60 -11.10
CA MET A 74 -10.68 -5.78 -10.37
C MET A 74 -9.57 -6.51 -9.60
N SER A 75 -9.82 -6.81 -8.32
CA SER A 75 -9.05 -7.78 -7.54
C SER A 75 -9.67 -9.17 -7.65
N ILE A 76 -8.88 -10.23 -7.47
CA ILE A 76 -9.39 -11.57 -7.15
C ILE A 76 -8.77 -12.06 -5.84
N SER A 77 -9.53 -12.87 -5.09
CA SER A 77 -9.12 -13.39 -3.79
C SER A 77 -8.04 -14.47 -3.91
N GLU A 78 -7.28 -14.73 -2.85
CA GLU A 78 -6.22 -15.76 -2.85
C GLU A 78 -6.77 -17.16 -3.20
N ALA A 79 -8.00 -17.46 -2.79
CA ALA A 79 -8.69 -18.72 -3.13
C ALA A 79 -9.08 -18.79 -4.62
N GLU A 80 -9.54 -17.68 -5.21
CA GLU A 80 -9.80 -17.58 -6.65
C GLU A 80 -8.49 -17.64 -7.46
N GLU A 81 -7.41 -17.00 -6.99
CA GLU A 81 -6.08 -17.07 -7.60
C GLU A 81 -5.56 -18.52 -7.60
N ALA A 82 -5.60 -19.21 -6.47
CA ALA A 82 -5.21 -20.62 -6.37
C ALA A 82 -6.05 -21.54 -7.28
N LEU A 83 -7.36 -21.25 -7.45
CA LEU A 83 -8.26 -22.00 -8.33
C LEU A 83 -7.90 -21.83 -9.82
N VAL A 84 -7.56 -20.61 -10.25
CA VAL A 84 -7.23 -20.32 -11.66
C VAL A 84 -5.75 -20.46 -12.00
N GLN A 85 -4.87 -20.62 -11.01
CA GLN A 85 -3.41 -20.68 -11.20
C GLN A 85 -3.00 -21.66 -12.33
N PRO A 86 -3.53 -22.89 -12.45
CA PRO A 86 -3.13 -23.80 -13.53
C PRO A 86 -3.49 -23.29 -14.94
N VAL A 87 -4.49 -22.42 -15.07
CA VAL A 87 -4.85 -21.75 -16.33
C VAL A 87 -3.89 -20.58 -16.60
N ILE A 88 -3.60 -19.78 -15.58
CA ILE A 88 -2.68 -18.62 -15.66
C ILE A 88 -1.23 -19.07 -15.89
N ASP A 89 -0.81 -20.22 -15.39
CA ASP A 89 0.51 -20.81 -15.66
C ASP A 89 0.70 -21.13 -17.14
N ALA A 90 -0.32 -21.71 -17.79
CA ALA A 90 -0.29 -21.99 -19.23
C ALA A 90 -0.26 -20.70 -20.07
N ALA A 91 -1.03 -19.68 -19.67
CA ALA A 91 -0.93 -18.35 -20.28
C ALA A 91 0.46 -17.73 -20.09
N THR A 92 1.06 -17.87 -18.91
CA THR A 92 2.41 -17.36 -18.60
C THR A 92 3.47 -18.05 -19.45
N GLU A 93 3.43 -19.38 -19.59
CA GLU A 93 4.35 -20.12 -20.47
C GLU A 93 4.23 -19.65 -21.93
N GLY A 94 3.01 -19.47 -22.44
CA GLY A 94 2.77 -18.91 -23.79
C GLY A 94 3.35 -17.49 -23.97
N LEU A 95 3.12 -16.59 -23.01
CA LEU A 95 3.66 -15.22 -23.02
C LEU A 95 5.19 -15.19 -23.09
N LEU A 96 5.85 -15.98 -22.24
CA LEU A 96 7.31 -16.03 -22.13
C LEU A 96 7.95 -16.64 -23.38
N LEU A 97 7.47 -17.79 -23.84
CA LEU A 97 8.04 -18.49 -24.98
C LEU A 97 7.80 -17.74 -26.30
N ALA A 98 6.67 -17.05 -26.45
CA ALA A 98 6.44 -16.16 -27.59
C ALA A 98 7.47 -15.01 -27.62
N ASN A 99 7.81 -14.43 -26.47
CA ASN A 99 8.85 -13.40 -26.40
C ASN A 99 10.21 -13.96 -26.86
N ASP A 100 10.62 -15.11 -26.33
CA ASP A 100 11.87 -15.79 -26.66
C ASP A 100 12.00 -16.17 -28.15
N PHE A 101 10.88 -16.61 -28.77
CA PHE A 101 10.84 -17.01 -30.17
C PHE A 101 11.03 -15.81 -31.11
N PHE A 102 10.30 -14.71 -30.85
CA PHE A 102 10.37 -13.51 -31.69
C PHE A 102 11.59 -12.64 -31.41
N SER A 103 12.15 -12.65 -30.19
CA SER A 103 13.35 -11.87 -29.86
C SER A 103 14.66 -12.49 -30.35
N TRP A 104 14.68 -13.81 -30.62
CA TRP A 104 15.89 -14.58 -30.91
C TRP A 104 16.80 -13.93 -31.96
N GLU A 105 16.27 -13.52 -33.10
CA GLU A 105 17.08 -12.97 -34.20
C GLU A 105 17.76 -11.64 -33.82
N ARG A 106 17.11 -10.82 -32.99
CA ARG A 106 17.73 -9.61 -32.44
C ARG A 106 18.82 -9.98 -31.44
N GLU A 107 18.49 -10.78 -30.43
CA GLU A 107 19.41 -11.12 -29.33
C GLU A 107 20.64 -11.91 -29.81
N TYR A 108 20.47 -12.74 -30.84
CA TYR A 108 21.56 -13.43 -31.51
C TYR A 108 22.46 -12.46 -32.28
N ARG A 109 21.91 -11.47 -32.99
CA ARG A 109 22.68 -10.41 -33.64
C ARG A 109 23.43 -9.54 -32.63
N GLU A 110 22.78 -9.10 -31.55
CA GLU A 110 23.39 -8.35 -30.44
C GLU A 110 24.56 -9.13 -29.81
N LEU A 111 24.43 -10.45 -29.65
CA LEU A 111 25.52 -11.32 -29.16
C LEU A 111 26.69 -11.41 -30.16
N GLN A 112 26.42 -11.54 -31.47
CA GLN A 112 27.47 -11.61 -32.51
C GLN A 112 28.16 -10.26 -32.75
N ALA A 113 27.44 -9.15 -32.65
CA ALA A 113 27.99 -7.79 -32.68
C ALA A 113 28.84 -7.47 -31.42
N GLY A 114 28.66 -8.26 -30.36
CA GLY A 114 29.38 -8.13 -29.10
C GLY A 114 28.72 -7.18 -28.08
N GLU A 115 27.59 -6.58 -28.46
CA GLU A 115 26.74 -5.68 -27.66
C GLU A 115 26.16 -6.40 -26.44
N SER A 116 25.76 -7.67 -26.61
CA SER A 116 25.39 -8.54 -25.48
C SER A 116 26.52 -9.50 -25.09
N LYS A 117 26.53 -9.87 -23.80
CA LYS A 117 27.42 -10.90 -23.23
C LYS A 117 26.79 -12.29 -23.14
N ARG A 118 25.46 -12.40 -23.15
CA ARG A 118 24.69 -13.66 -23.09
C ARG A 118 23.28 -13.48 -23.66
N ILE A 119 22.65 -14.59 -24.05
CA ILE A 119 21.22 -14.63 -24.42
C ILE A 119 20.46 -15.36 -23.32
N VAL A 120 19.23 -14.96 -23.03
CA VAL A 120 18.32 -15.66 -22.10
C VAL A 120 17.06 -16.02 -22.87
N SER A 121 17.09 -17.15 -23.58
CA SER A 121 16.02 -17.62 -24.45
C SER A 121 15.90 -19.15 -24.37
N ALA A 122 14.68 -19.67 -24.41
CA ALA A 122 14.42 -21.11 -24.53
C ALA A 122 15.10 -21.74 -25.77
N VAL A 123 15.38 -20.97 -26.83
CA VAL A 123 16.15 -21.45 -28.00
C VAL A 123 17.61 -21.76 -27.60
N GLU A 124 18.26 -20.93 -26.79
CA GLU A 124 19.61 -21.21 -26.25
C GLU A 124 19.59 -22.46 -25.38
N LEU A 125 18.59 -22.55 -24.50
CA LEU A 125 18.41 -23.70 -23.62
C LEU A 125 18.34 -25.01 -24.43
N PHE A 126 17.54 -25.06 -25.50
CA PHE A 126 17.43 -26.27 -26.31
C PHE A 126 18.67 -26.58 -27.15
N VAL A 127 19.36 -25.57 -27.70
CA VAL A 127 20.67 -25.78 -28.34
C VAL A 127 21.67 -26.40 -27.34
N ARG A 128 21.72 -25.88 -26.11
CA ARG A 128 22.69 -26.29 -25.07
C ARG A 128 22.35 -27.63 -24.40
N THR A 129 21.08 -27.88 -24.08
CA THR A 129 20.64 -29.07 -23.30
C THR A 129 20.22 -30.26 -24.17
N LYS A 130 19.66 -30.01 -25.36
CA LYS A 130 19.22 -31.05 -26.30
C LYS A 130 20.15 -31.21 -27.50
N GLY A 131 21.14 -30.33 -27.69
CA GLY A 131 22.07 -30.38 -28.82
C GLY A 131 21.44 -30.07 -30.17
N LEU A 132 20.28 -29.40 -30.18
CA LEU A 132 19.54 -29.06 -31.39
C LEU A 132 20.24 -28.00 -32.23
N SER A 133 19.97 -27.98 -33.54
CA SER A 133 20.30 -26.81 -34.37
C SER A 133 19.46 -25.60 -33.93
N ILE A 134 19.87 -24.38 -34.32
CA ILE A 134 19.09 -23.17 -34.03
C ILE A 134 17.68 -23.24 -34.64
N GLU A 135 17.55 -23.87 -35.81
CA GLU A 135 16.26 -24.02 -36.50
C GLU A 135 15.36 -25.04 -35.77
N ASP A 136 15.89 -26.22 -35.46
CA ASP A 136 15.18 -27.24 -34.67
C ASP A 136 14.80 -26.74 -33.26
N ALA A 137 15.66 -25.95 -32.63
CA ALA A 137 15.40 -25.34 -31.33
C ALA A 137 14.29 -24.28 -31.39
N LYS A 138 14.23 -23.48 -32.46
CA LYS A 138 13.12 -22.54 -32.70
C LYS A 138 11.80 -23.29 -32.95
N ASP A 139 11.83 -24.40 -33.69
CA ASP A 139 10.65 -25.24 -33.92
C ASP A 139 10.19 -25.99 -32.65
N GLU A 140 11.11 -26.36 -31.76
CA GLU A 140 10.79 -26.86 -30.41
C GLU A 140 10.09 -25.79 -29.56
N VAL A 141 10.61 -24.56 -29.53
CA VAL A 141 9.94 -23.42 -28.83
C VAL A 141 8.56 -23.18 -29.43
N LYS A 142 8.43 -23.13 -30.77
CA LYS A 142 7.17 -22.95 -31.47
C LYS A 142 6.13 -24.03 -31.12
N ARG A 143 6.54 -25.31 -31.13
CA ARG A 143 5.66 -26.42 -30.71
C ARG A 143 5.23 -26.28 -29.25
N ARG A 144 6.08 -25.74 -28.37
CA ARG A 144 5.77 -25.54 -26.96
C ARG A 144 4.87 -24.32 -26.72
N ILE A 145 4.97 -23.24 -27.51
CA ILE A 145 3.98 -22.13 -27.53
C ILE A 145 2.60 -22.66 -27.89
N ILE A 146 2.48 -23.39 -29.00
CA ILE A 146 1.20 -23.97 -29.47
C ILE A 146 0.61 -24.90 -28.40
N LYS A 147 1.45 -25.68 -27.71
CA LYS A 147 1.02 -26.51 -26.59
C LYS A 147 0.51 -25.66 -25.42
N ALA A 148 1.21 -24.60 -25.02
CA ALA A 148 0.78 -23.73 -23.92
C ALA A 148 -0.56 -23.02 -24.22
N GLU A 149 -0.77 -22.57 -25.45
CA GLU A 149 -2.05 -22.00 -25.91
C GLU A 149 -3.20 -23.02 -25.91
N HIS A 150 -2.92 -24.27 -26.30
CA HIS A 150 -3.88 -25.37 -26.21
C HIS A 150 -4.19 -25.74 -24.76
N ASP A 151 -3.18 -25.92 -23.92
CA ASP A 151 -3.29 -26.21 -22.49
C ASP A 151 -4.10 -25.10 -21.77
N PHE A 152 -3.91 -23.82 -22.12
CA PHE A 152 -4.72 -22.71 -21.60
C PHE A 152 -6.21 -22.88 -21.95
N CYS A 153 -6.54 -23.08 -23.24
CA CYS A 153 -7.92 -23.26 -23.68
C CYS A 153 -8.56 -24.49 -23.02
N GLN A 154 -7.85 -25.62 -22.99
CA GLN A 154 -8.31 -26.86 -22.38
C GLN A 154 -8.58 -26.68 -20.88
N ARG A 155 -7.63 -26.14 -20.12
CA ARG A 155 -7.77 -25.97 -18.66
C ARG A 155 -8.87 -24.98 -18.30
N ARG A 156 -9.06 -23.90 -19.07
CA ARG A 156 -10.22 -23.00 -18.92
C ARG A 156 -11.54 -23.76 -19.11
N ASP A 157 -11.66 -24.52 -20.20
CA ASP A 157 -12.88 -25.23 -20.54
C ASP A 157 -13.16 -26.39 -19.57
N GLU A 158 -12.13 -26.98 -18.97
CA GLU A 158 -12.24 -27.94 -17.85
C GLU A 158 -12.69 -27.25 -16.57
N LEU A 159 -12.10 -26.10 -16.20
CA LEU A 159 -12.48 -25.31 -15.03
C LEU A 159 -13.94 -24.85 -15.10
N TYR A 160 -14.39 -24.34 -16.25
CA TYR A 160 -15.80 -23.96 -16.45
C TYR A 160 -16.78 -25.14 -16.40
N ARG A 161 -16.33 -26.37 -16.74
CA ARG A 161 -17.15 -27.59 -16.60
C ARG A 161 -17.18 -28.12 -15.16
N ALA A 162 -16.06 -28.04 -14.44
CA ALA A 162 -15.97 -28.46 -13.04
C ALA A 162 -16.68 -27.48 -12.09
N HIS A 163 -16.70 -26.18 -12.43
CA HIS A 163 -17.26 -25.10 -11.63
C HIS A 163 -18.26 -24.28 -12.46
N PRO A 164 -19.46 -24.81 -12.78
CA PRO A 164 -20.46 -24.11 -13.60
C PRO A 164 -20.81 -22.72 -13.04
N ASP A 165 -20.87 -22.61 -11.70
CA ASP A 165 -21.17 -21.38 -10.94
C ASP A 165 -20.00 -20.39 -10.86
N THR A 166 -18.93 -20.57 -11.64
CA THR A 166 -17.79 -19.64 -11.71
C THR A 166 -18.29 -18.23 -12.00
N SER A 167 -17.91 -17.28 -11.15
CA SER A 167 -18.40 -15.90 -11.18
C SER A 167 -18.07 -15.21 -12.51
N LEU A 168 -18.92 -14.26 -12.93
CA LEU A 168 -18.66 -13.45 -14.13
C LEU A 168 -17.33 -12.67 -14.01
N LYS A 169 -16.98 -12.28 -12.78
CA LYS A 169 -15.71 -11.66 -12.41
C LYS A 169 -14.53 -12.57 -12.76
N LEU A 170 -14.55 -13.82 -12.30
CA LEU A 170 -13.46 -14.78 -12.55
C LEU A 170 -13.38 -15.23 -14.02
N LYS A 171 -14.53 -15.34 -14.72
CA LYS A 171 -14.58 -15.55 -16.18
C LYS A 171 -13.89 -14.42 -16.95
N ARG A 172 -14.21 -13.16 -16.63
CA ARG A 172 -13.54 -11.98 -17.24
C ARG A 172 -12.04 -11.96 -17.00
N TRP A 173 -11.56 -12.37 -15.83
CA TRP A 173 -10.13 -12.50 -15.54
C TRP A 173 -9.45 -13.50 -16.47
N ILE A 174 -9.99 -14.71 -16.58
CA ILE A 174 -9.42 -15.78 -17.42
C ILE A 174 -9.44 -15.37 -18.90
N ASP A 175 -10.55 -14.81 -19.40
CA ASP A 175 -10.65 -14.36 -20.79
C ASP A 175 -9.66 -13.22 -21.08
N SER A 176 -9.42 -12.32 -20.11
CA SER A 176 -8.40 -11.25 -20.22
C SER A 176 -6.98 -11.80 -20.26
N ALA A 177 -6.68 -12.91 -19.56
CA ALA A 177 -5.39 -13.60 -19.69
C ALA A 177 -5.21 -14.20 -21.11
N GLY A 178 -6.28 -14.70 -21.74
CA GLY A 178 -6.24 -15.14 -23.14
C GLY A 178 -6.02 -13.98 -24.14
N LEU A 179 -6.62 -12.82 -23.88
CA LEU A 179 -6.35 -11.59 -24.64
C LEU A 179 -4.91 -11.10 -24.45
N ALA A 180 -4.33 -11.25 -23.26
CA ALA A 180 -2.92 -10.95 -23.02
C ALA A 180 -1.98 -11.84 -23.84
N VAL A 181 -2.21 -13.17 -23.87
CA VAL A 181 -1.41 -14.12 -24.67
C VAL A 181 -1.43 -13.76 -26.15
N SER A 182 -2.64 -13.64 -26.72
CA SER A 182 -2.83 -13.34 -28.14
C SER A 182 -2.32 -11.94 -28.52
N GLY A 183 -2.57 -10.93 -27.68
CA GLY A 183 -2.05 -9.57 -27.87
C GLY A 183 -0.52 -9.49 -27.82
N ASN A 184 0.12 -10.21 -26.90
CA ASN A 184 1.57 -10.32 -26.83
C ASN A 184 2.16 -11.04 -28.05
N HIS A 185 1.52 -12.11 -28.53
CA HIS A 185 1.95 -12.82 -29.74
C HIS A 185 1.89 -11.89 -30.96
N TYR A 186 0.80 -11.13 -31.13
CA TYR A 186 0.68 -10.13 -32.19
C TYR A 186 1.76 -9.06 -32.05
N TRP A 187 1.90 -8.47 -30.86
CA TRP A 187 2.89 -7.42 -30.59
C TRP A 187 4.32 -7.90 -30.86
N CYS A 188 4.72 -9.07 -30.37
CA CYS A 188 6.05 -9.63 -30.63
C CYS A 188 6.31 -9.88 -32.13
N SER A 189 5.28 -10.33 -32.87
CA SER A 189 5.41 -10.61 -34.30
C SER A 189 5.60 -9.35 -35.17
N ALA A 190 5.09 -8.20 -34.70
CA ALA A 190 5.00 -6.96 -35.48
C ALA A 190 5.83 -5.79 -34.95
N CYS A 191 6.19 -5.75 -33.67
CA CYS A 191 6.77 -4.55 -33.07
C CYS A 191 8.21 -4.30 -33.58
N PRO A 192 8.60 -3.02 -33.81
CA PRO A 192 9.96 -2.69 -34.27
C PRO A 192 11.05 -3.24 -33.35
N ARG A 193 10.82 -3.30 -32.04
CA ARG A 193 11.76 -3.84 -31.04
C ARG A 193 12.21 -5.28 -31.32
N GLN A 194 11.38 -6.13 -31.92
CA GLN A 194 11.74 -7.51 -32.27
C GLN A 194 12.07 -7.67 -33.77
N ASN A 195 11.76 -6.68 -34.61
CA ASN A 195 11.70 -6.84 -36.07
C ASN A 195 12.54 -5.82 -36.88
N ALA A 196 13.09 -4.76 -36.28
CA ALA A 196 13.85 -3.72 -36.98
C ALA A 196 15.04 -4.28 -37.78
N TRP A 197 15.68 -5.34 -37.27
CA TRP A 197 16.78 -6.06 -37.92
C TRP A 197 16.46 -6.57 -39.34
N LYS A 198 15.18 -6.73 -39.69
CA LYS A 198 14.73 -7.12 -41.04
C LYS A 198 15.04 -6.05 -42.09
N ASN A 199 15.15 -4.79 -41.66
CA ASN A 199 15.49 -3.64 -42.49
C ASN A 199 17.00 -3.32 -42.47
N GLU A 200 17.78 -4.06 -41.68
CA GLU A 200 19.23 -3.85 -41.54
C GLU A 200 20.00 -4.84 -42.42
N SER A 201 20.93 -4.33 -43.22
CA SER A 201 21.91 -5.14 -43.94
C SER A 201 22.74 -5.99 -42.98
N ALA A 202 23.04 -7.24 -43.37
CA ALA A 202 23.80 -8.17 -42.53
C ALA A 202 25.13 -7.54 -42.04
N PRO A 203 25.50 -7.72 -40.76
CA PRO A 203 26.67 -7.05 -40.19
C PRO A 203 27.97 -7.49 -40.87
N ASN A 204 28.82 -6.51 -41.23
CA ASN A 204 30.13 -6.77 -41.81
C ASN A 204 30.99 -7.63 -40.87
N GLY A 205 31.48 -8.76 -41.37
CA GLY A 205 32.01 -9.89 -40.60
C GLY A 205 33.38 -9.70 -39.93
N ASN A 206 33.69 -8.52 -39.39
CA ASN A 206 34.93 -8.24 -38.64
C ASN A 206 34.79 -8.43 -37.11
N GLY A 207 33.61 -8.84 -36.62
CA GLY A 207 33.39 -9.19 -35.21
C GLY A 207 33.88 -10.61 -34.88
N VAL A 208 34.47 -10.78 -33.69
CA VAL A 208 34.84 -12.11 -33.16
C VAL A 208 33.57 -12.92 -32.91
N LYS A 209 33.33 -13.96 -33.73
CA LYS A 209 32.17 -14.87 -33.58
C LYS A 209 32.14 -15.50 -32.19
N ARG A 210 31.27 -14.99 -31.31
CA ARG A 210 31.01 -15.57 -29.99
C ARG A 210 30.16 -16.83 -30.15
N ARG A 211 30.66 -17.97 -29.67
CA ARG A 211 29.86 -19.21 -29.62
C ARG A 211 28.79 -19.09 -28.53
N LEU A 212 27.66 -19.76 -28.76
CA LEU A 212 26.71 -20.10 -27.70
C LEU A 212 27.39 -21.00 -26.65
N SER A 213 26.83 -21.04 -25.44
CA SER A 213 27.42 -21.71 -24.28
C SER A 213 27.52 -23.23 -24.50
N ASN A 214 28.73 -23.74 -24.75
CA ASN A 214 28.99 -25.18 -24.86
C ASN A 214 28.98 -25.83 -23.47
N GLY A 215 27.80 -26.26 -23.01
CA GLY A 215 27.67 -27.18 -21.87
C GLY A 215 28.34 -28.52 -22.18
N ALA A 216 29.10 -29.06 -21.23
CA ALA A 216 29.78 -30.34 -21.42
C ALA A 216 28.76 -31.50 -21.39
N VAL A 217 28.62 -32.21 -22.51
CA VAL A 217 27.89 -33.48 -22.55
C VAL A 217 28.65 -34.50 -21.69
N VAL A 218 28.06 -34.88 -20.55
CA VAL A 218 28.61 -35.90 -19.66
C VAL A 218 28.42 -37.28 -20.31
N SER A 219 29.43 -37.70 -21.08
CA SER A 219 29.56 -39.12 -21.45
C SER A 219 30.00 -39.92 -20.23
N ALA A 220 29.19 -40.89 -19.82
CA ALA A 220 29.51 -41.72 -18.67
C ALA A 220 30.65 -42.70 -19.00
N LYS A 221 31.79 -42.58 -18.31
CA LYS A 221 32.69 -43.73 -18.08
C LYS A 221 33.70 -43.55 -16.94
N GLU A 222 33.77 -44.62 -16.16
CA GLU A 222 34.89 -45.14 -15.37
C GLU A 222 35.43 -44.34 -14.15
N ALA A 223 35.61 -45.08 -13.05
CA ALA A 223 35.96 -44.58 -11.73
C ALA A 223 37.49 -44.42 -11.55
N PRO A 224 37.96 -43.41 -10.79
CA PRO A 224 39.37 -43.24 -10.51
C PRO A 224 39.87 -44.22 -9.44
N ALA A 225 40.95 -44.92 -9.75
CA ALA A 225 41.60 -45.87 -8.84
C ALA A 225 42.27 -45.18 -7.64
N LYS A 226 42.33 -45.89 -6.51
CA LYS A 226 43.08 -45.49 -5.31
C LYS A 226 44.56 -45.26 -5.64
N LYS A 227 45.12 -44.11 -5.26
CA LYS A 227 46.57 -43.94 -5.04
C LYS A 227 46.85 -43.57 -3.58
N ARG A 228 47.77 -44.32 -2.98
CA ARG A 228 48.34 -44.04 -1.65
C ARG A 228 49.09 -42.71 -1.68
N ARG A 229 49.09 -41.99 -0.55
CA ARG A 229 50.15 -41.03 -0.21
C ARG A 229 51.17 -41.78 0.62
N ASP A 230 52.40 -41.89 0.12
CA ASP A 230 53.56 -42.20 0.96
C ASP A 230 54.15 -40.92 1.53
N SER A 231 54.70 -41.04 2.74
CA SER A 231 55.40 -40.00 3.48
C SER A 231 56.87 -39.93 3.09
N GLY A 232 57.42 -38.73 2.95
CA GLY A 232 58.86 -38.48 2.83
C GLY A 232 59.21 -37.12 3.43
N ALA A 233 60.23 -37.09 4.28
CA ALA A 233 60.68 -35.90 5.02
C ALA A 233 62.12 -35.50 4.64
N ASN A 234 62.41 -34.20 4.73
CA ASN A 234 63.69 -33.52 5.06
C ASN A 234 63.53 -32.03 4.69
N VAL A 235 63.52 -31.07 5.63
CA VAL A 235 64.65 -30.53 6.43
C VAL A 235 65.59 -29.62 5.61
N SER A 236 65.58 -28.33 5.93
CA SER A 236 66.75 -27.42 5.96
C SER A 236 66.42 -26.21 6.86
N GLU A 237 67.44 -25.64 7.52
CA GLU A 237 67.32 -24.75 8.70
C GLU A 237 67.72 -23.27 8.42
N SER A 238 67.75 -22.47 9.50
CA SER A 238 68.24 -21.09 9.68
C SER A 238 67.32 -19.96 9.15
N SER A 239 67.08 -18.85 9.85
CA SER A 239 67.20 -18.49 11.29
C SER A 239 66.22 -17.31 11.58
N ASP A 240 66.12 -16.59 12.72
CA ASP A 240 66.98 -16.47 13.91
C ASP A 240 66.21 -15.97 15.18
N SER A 241 66.98 -15.52 16.18
CA SER A 241 66.69 -14.82 17.46
C SER A 241 65.79 -13.54 17.38
N GLU A 242 65.23 -12.93 18.45
CA GLU A 242 65.35 -13.04 19.92
C GLU A 242 63.93 -13.00 20.56
N SER A 243 63.56 -13.94 21.44
CA SER A 243 63.70 -13.90 22.91
C SER A 243 62.82 -12.86 23.63
N GLY A 244 61.88 -13.33 24.46
CA GLY A 244 61.20 -12.49 25.47
C GLY A 244 59.67 -12.58 25.59
N LEU A 245 59.05 -13.79 25.62
CA LEU A 245 57.69 -14.03 26.19
C LEU A 245 57.24 -15.52 26.21
N SER A 246 58.16 -16.49 26.15
CA SER A 246 57.83 -17.90 25.87
C SER A 246 57.27 -18.73 27.05
N GLU A 247 57.18 -18.21 28.27
CA GLU A 247 56.82 -18.99 29.48
C GLU A 247 55.33 -18.98 29.88
N VAL A 248 54.41 -18.60 28.98
CA VAL A 248 52.95 -18.67 29.26
C VAL A 248 52.20 -19.63 28.33
N SER A 249 52.79 -20.07 27.22
CA SER A 249 52.05 -20.78 26.16
C SER A 249 52.23 -22.32 26.20
N ARG A 250 51.54 -23.00 27.13
CA ARG A 250 51.41 -24.47 27.13
C ARG A 250 50.52 -25.03 26.02
N TYR A 251 49.87 -24.17 25.24
CA TYR A 251 48.98 -24.52 24.15
C TYR A 251 49.44 -23.79 22.88
N PRO A 252 49.50 -24.45 21.71
CA PRO A 252 49.81 -23.76 20.46
C PRO A 252 48.81 -22.63 20.21
N LEU A 253 49.26 -21.59 19.49
CA LEU A 253 48.52 -20.35 19.26
C LEU A 253 47.31 -20.57 18.32
N TYR A 254 46.27 -21.20 18.89
CA TYR A 254 45.03 -21.53 18.22
C TYR A 254 44.26 -20.25 17.91
N LYS A 255 44.12 -19.92 16.62
CA LYS A 255 43.12 -18.94 16.18
C LYS A 255 41.76 -19.64 16.14
N PRO A 256 40.86 -19.41 17.11
CA PRO A 256 39.54 -20.03 17.07
C PRO A 256 38.78 -19.57 15.82
N SER A 257 38.00 -20.48 15.24
CA SER A 257 37.07 -20.12 14.17
C SER A 257 36.05 -19.11 14.71
N SER A 258 35.77 -18.05 13.94
CA SER A 258 34.72 -17.09 14.26
C SER A 258 33.30 -17.68 14.16
N LEU A 259 33.16 -18.94 13.73
CA LEU A 259 31.87 -19.63 13.57
C LEU A 259 30.94 -19.51 14.79
N ALA A 260 31.43 -19.73 16.01
CA ALA A 260 30.61 -19.66 17.22
C ALA A 260 30.09 -18.25 17.53
N MET A 261 30.77 -17.22 17.04
CA MET A 261 30.44 -15.81 17.22
C MET A 261 29.56 -15.27 16.08
N GLU A 262 29.76 -15.78 14.87
CA GLU A 262 29.03 -15.38 13.65
C GLU A 262 27.77 -16.20 13.37
N ALA A 263 27.59 -17.39 13.95
CA ALA A 263 26.43 -18.23 13.65
C ALA A 263 25.08 -17.56 13.99
N PRO A 264 24.90 -16.91 15.17
CA PRO A 264 23.65 -16.19 15.46
C PRO A 264 23.44 -14.98 14.54
N SER A 265 24.49 -14.21 14.25
CA SER A 265 24.41 -13.05 13.36
C SER A 265 24.07 -13.42 11.91
N LYS A 266 24.62 -14.54 11.41
CA LYS A 266 24.28 -15.12 10.09
C LYS A 266 22.86 -15.67 10.06
N TYR A 267 22.38 -16.25 11.16
CA TYR A 267 21.01 -16.74 11.27
C TYR A 267 19.97 -15.60 11.14
N VAL A 268 20.04 -14.57 11.99
CA VAL A 268 19.09 -13.44 11.92
C VAL A 268 19.18 -12.69 10.57
N SER A 269 20.37 -12.63 9.97
CA SER A 269 20.59 -12.00 8.68
C SER A 269 20.08 -12.82 7.48
N SER A 270 19.88 -14.13 7.66
CA SER A 270 19.31 -15.01 6.62
C SER A 270 17.78 -14.93 6.52
N MET A 271 17.11 -14.46 7.57
CA MET A 271 15.65 -14.35 7.60
C MET A 271 15.14 -13.30 6.60
N PRO A 272 14.06 -13.57 5.84
CA PRO A 272 13.49 -12.63 4.88
C PRO A 272 13.05 -11.33 5.57
N SER A 273 13.60 -10.19 5.15
CA SER A 273 13.24 -8.87 5.72
C SER A 273 12.28 -8.13 4.79
N LYS A 274 11.41 -7.26 5.36
CA LYS A 274 10.42 -6.48 4.58
C LYS A 274 11.05 -5.38 3.69
N GLY A 275 12.38 -5.21 3.70
CA GLY A 275 13.14 -4.29 2.84
C GLY A 275 13.08 -2.80 3.22
N VAL A 276 12.16 -2.41 4.12
CA VAL A 276 11.78 -1.02 4.43
C VAL A 276 12.98 -0.10 4.71
N ARG A 277 13.93 -0.54 5.54
CA ARG A 277 15.12 0.26 5.89
C ARG A 277 16.00 0.59 4.68
N SER A 278 16.27 -0.38 3.81
CA SER A 278 17.04 -0.15 2.58
C SER A 278 16.31 0.80 1.62
N THR A 279 15.00 0.65 1.46
CA THR A 279 14.18 1.57 0.65
C THR A 279 14.20 2.99 1.22
N LEU A 280 14.16 3.14 2.55
CA LEU A 280 14.24 4.44 3.21
C LEU A 280 15.62 5.10 3.00
N ILE A 281 16.71 4.35 3.11
CA ILE A 281 18.06 4.87 2.81
C ILE A 281 18.12 5.38 1.37
N GLU A 282 17.62 4.62 0.39
CA GLU A 282 17.56 5.07 -1.00
C GLU A 282 16.66 6.30 -1.19
N ALA A 283 15.52 6.36 -0.51
CA ALA A 283 14.60 7.49 -0.56
C ALA A 283 15.24 8.77 0.01
N LEU A 284 15.85 8.71 1.19
CA LEU A 284 16.56 9.83 1.81
C LEU A 284 17.78 10.27 0.97
N ASN A 285 18.45 9.33 0.31
CA ASN A 285 19.57 9.66 -0.58
C ASN A 285 19.15 10.41 -1.86
N THR A 286 17.85 10.51 -2.14
CA THR A 286 17.31 11.41 -3.18
C THR A 286 17.54 12.88 -2.83
N TRP A 287 17.61 13.25 -1.54
CA TRP A 287 17.92 14.61 -1.10
C TRP A 287 19.35 14.76 -0.58
N LEU A 288 19.90 13.72 0.04
CA LEU A 288 21.20 13.79 0.72
C LEU A 288 22.39 13.51 -0.22
N HIS A 289 22.17 12.84 -1.36
CA HIS A 289 23.20 12.60 -2.39
C HIS A 289 24.55 12.06 -1.86
N VAL A 290 24.52 11.24 -0.80
CA VAL A 290 25.71 10.64 -0.18
C VAL A 290 26.49 9.83 -1.22
N PRO A 291 27.84 9.95 -1.27
CA PRO A 291 28.65 9.24 -2.25
C PRO A 291 28.52 7.70 -2.12
N PRO A 292 28.67 6.92 -3.22
CA PRO A 292 28.37 5.49 -3.21
C PRO A 292 29.22 4.64 -2.25
N GLY A 293 30.44 5.07 -1.93
CA GLY A 293 31.33 4.40 -0.97
C GLY A 293 30.79 4.48 0.47
N PRO A 294 30.72 5.68 1.06
CA PRO A 294 30.08 5.91 2.36
C PRO A 294 28.66 5.33 2.43
N LEU A 295 27.82 5.54 1.42
CA LEU A 295 26.44 5.01 1.40
C LEU A 295 26.39 3.49 1.61
N LYS A 296 27.32 2.73 1.01
CA LYS A 296 27.41 1.28 1.19
C LYS A 296 27.81 0.89 2.63
N ALA A 297 28.74 1.62 3.23
CA ALA A 297 29.13 1.42 4.63
C ALA A 297 27.97 1.76 5.59
N ILE A 298 27.24 2.86 5.36
CA ILE A 298 26.03 3.23 6.12
C ILE A 298 25.00 2.09 6.07
N MET A 299 24.73 1.54 4.89
CA MET A 299 23.81 0.40 4.74
C MET A 299 24.28 -0.84 5.50
N SER A 300 25.60 -1.13 5.52
CA SER A 300 26.19 -2.25 6.27
C SER A 300 26.02 -2.06 7.78
N VAL A 301 26.47 -0.92 8.29
CA VAL A 301 26.42 -0.52 9.71
C VAL A 301 24.98 -0.56 10.24
N VAL A 302 24.03 0.11 9.57
CA VAL A 302 22.64 0.20 10.03
C VAL A 302 21.94 -1.17 9.99
N ASN A 303 22.29 -2.05 9.03
CA ASN A 303 21.80 -3.43 9.04
C ASN A 303 22.39 -4.25 10.20
N SER A 304 23.69 -4.09 10.51
CA SER A 304 24.34 -4.77 11.63
C SER A 304 23.73 -4.34 12.96
N LEU A 305 23.64 -3.03 13.23
CA LEU A 305 23.08 -2.46 14.45
C LEU A 305 21.62 -2.91 14.68
N HIS A 306 20.79 -2.89 13.63
CA HIS A 306 19.41 -3.33 13.73
C HIS A 306 19.27 -4.85 13.93
N ASN A 307 20.09 -5.67 13.26
CA ASN A 307 20.05 -7.11 13.49
C ASN A 307 20.56 -7.48 14.90
N ALA A 308 21.52 -6.71 15.44
CA ALA A 308 21.97 -6.84 16.81
C ALA A 308 20.87 -6.47 17.82
N SER A 309 20.17 -5.34 17.60
CA SER A 309 19.05 -4.94 18.46
C SER A 309 17.91 -5.95 18.43
N LEU A 310 17.55 -6.51 17.26
CA LEU A 310 16.51 -7.55 17.16
C LEU A 310 16.83 -8.80 18.00
N ILE A 311 18.10 -9.23 18.08
CA ILE A 311 18.50 -10.39 18.88
C ILE A 311 18.33 -10.13 20.38
N LEU A 312 18.63 -8.90 20.83
CA LEU A 312 18.46 -8.50 22.23
C LEU A 312 16.98 -8.32 22.57
N ASP A 313 16.24 -7.59 21.74
CA ASP A 313 14.79 -7.35 21.82
C ASP A 313 14.01 -8.68 21.92
N ASP A 314 14.28 -9.65 21.03
CA ASP A 314 13.70 -11.02 21.09
C ASP A 314 13.94 -11.72 22.44
N LEU A 315 15.08 -11.46 23.09
CA LEU A 315 15.49 -12.12 24.32
C LEU A 315 14.96 -11.40 25.57
N GLU A 316 14.96 -10.08 25.55
CA GLU A 316 14.45 -9.21 26.62
C GLU A 316 12.92 -9.30 26.74
N ASP A 317 12.24 -9.49 25.60
CA ASP A 317 10.79 -9.68 25.52
C ASP A 317 10.36 -11.16 25.63
N ASN A 318 11.33 -12.09 25.54
CA ASN A 318 11.12 -13.55 25.50
C ASN A 318 10.26 -14.02 24.30
N SER A 319 10.30 -13.28 23.20
CA SER A 319 9.59 -13.57 21.94
C SER A 319 10.04 -14.92 21.36
N PRO A 320 9.15 -15.92 21.21
CA PRO A 320 9.54 -17.25 20.73
C PRO A 320 9.79 -17.27 19.21
N LEU A 321 9.26 -16.29 18.47
CA LEU A 321 9.26 -16.24 17.02
C LEU A 321 9.72 -14.88 16.50
N ARG A 322 10.57 -14.89 15.46
CA ARG A 322 10.92 -13.72 14.68
C ARG A 322 10.64 -13.99 13.20
N ARG A 323 9.72 -13.21 12.61
CA ARG A 323 9.33 -13.30 11.18
C ARG A 323 8.81 -14.69 10.77
N GLY A 324 8.10 -15.38 11.66
CA GLY A 324 7.61 -16.76 11.44
C GLY A 324 8.64 -17.88 11.63
N TYR A 325 9.88 -17.57 12.02
CA TYR A 325 10.93 -18.53 12.36
C TYR A 325 11.23 -18.50 13.86
N PRO A 326 11.83 -19.54 14.46
CA PRO A 326 12.28 -19.48 15.86
C PRO A 326 13.20 -18.29 16.12
N ALA A 327 13.05 -17.63 17.28
CA ALA A 327 13.93 -16.54 17.66
C ALA A 327 15.38 -17.03 17.85
N THR A 328 16.35 -16.13 17.70
CA THR A 328 17.79 -16.48 17.72
C THR A 328 18.19 -17.18 19.03
N HIS A 329 17.66 -16.71 20.17
CA HIS A 329 17.92 -17.30 21.48
C HIS A 329 17.31 -18.70 21.66
N THR A 330 16.26 -19.04 20.90
CA THR A 330 15.62 -20.37 20.91
C THR A 330 16.52 -21.43 20.26
N ILE A 331 17.39 -21.04 19.32
CA ILE A 331 18.32 -21.94 18.63
C ILE A 331 19.69 -22.00 19.31
N PHE A 332 20.29 -20.84 19.61
CA PHE A 332 21.67 -20.75 20.10
C PHE A 332 21.77 -20.61 21.64
N GLY A 333 20.63 -20.50 22.32
CA GLY A 333 20.56 -20.14 23.74
C GLY A 333 20.80 -18.65 23.97
N GLN A 334 20.40 -18.18 25.16
CA GLN A 334 20.50 -16.77 25.56
C GLN A 334 21.96 -16.28 25.53
N ALA A 335 22.89 -17.01 26.15
CA ALA A 335 24.28 -16.59 26.32
C ALA A 335 25.03 -16.36 24.98
N GLN A 336 24.87 -17.24 23.98
CA GLN A 336 25.51 -17.06 22.67
C GLN A 336 24.86 -15.90 21.90
N SER A 337 23.55 -15.72 22.05
CA SER A 337 22.79 -14.66 21.38
C SER A 337 23.20 -13.28 21.87
N ILE A 338 23.26 -13.07 23.20
CA ILE A 338 23.75 -11.82 23.82
C ILE A 338 25.20 -11.53 23.37
N ASN A 339 26.09 -12.53 23.43
CA ASN A 339 27.48 -12.35 23.05
C ASN A 339 27.65 -12.00 21.56
N SER A 340 26.88 -12.63 20.67
CA SER A 340 26.90 -12.34 19.23
C SER A 340 26.35 -10.93 18.93
N ALA A 341 25.23 -10.54 19.54
CA ALA A 341 24.66 -9.20 19.39
C ALA A 341 25.63 -8.09 19.87
N ASN A 342 26.21 -8.26 21.06
CA ASN A 342 27.20 -7.31 21.59
C ASN A 342 28.44 -7.21 20.69
N PHE A 343 28.90 -8.31 20.11
CA PHE A 343 29.98 -8.30 19.13
C PHE A 343 29.59 -7.57 17.82
N MET A 344 28.34 -7.68 17.37
CA MET A 344 27.84 -6.94 16.20
C MET A 344 27.82 -5.43 16.43
N PHE A 345 27.46 -4.95 17.63
CA PHE A 345 27.58 -3.53 17.99
C PHE A 345 29.05 -3.05 17.92
N VAL A 346 29.98 -3.79 18.55
CA VAL A 346 31.42 -3.47 18.49
C VAL A 346 31.93 -3.43 17.04
N ARG A 347 31.50 -4.38 16.20
CA ARG A 347 31.89 -4.43 14.77
C ARG A 347 31.33 -3.26 13.97
N ALA A 348 30.08 -2.88 14.20
CA ALA A 348 29.47 -1.74 13.52
C ALA A 348 30.20 -0.42 13.87
N VAL A 349 30.53 -0.21 15.15
CA VAL A 349 31.30 0.98 15.59
C VAL A 349 32.72 0.97 15.00
N GLN A 350 33.37 -0.19 14.92
CA GLN A 350 34.68 -0.33 14.24
C GLN A 350 34.60 -0.04 12.74
N GLU A 351 33.54 -0.48 12.06
CA GLU A 351 33.33 -0.20 10.63
C GLU A 351 33.12 1.30 10.38
N VAL A 352 32.28 1.97 11.19
CA VAL A 352 32.09 3.43 11.13
C VAL A 352 33.43 4.17 11.30
N ALA A 353 34.19 3.84 12.34
CA ALA A 353 35.47 4.48 12.63
C ALA A 353 36.56 4.25 11.56
N GLN A 354 36.40 3.24 10.68
CA GLN A 354 37.34 2.93 9.60
C GLN A 354 36.90 3.45 8.23
N THR A 355 35.60 3.73 8.03
CA THR A 355 35.02 3.97 6.69
C THR A 355 34.24 5.27 6.54
N LEU A 356 33.84 5.91 7.65
CA LEU A 356 33.04 7.13 7.69
C LEU A 356 33.76 8.24 8.48
N SER A 357 33.19 9.44 8.48
CA SER A 357 33.73 10.61 9.18
C SER A 357 33.67 10.49 10.72
N PRO A 358 34.50 11.26 11.45
CA PRO A 358 34.39 11.38 12.90
C PRO A 358 33.02 11.89 13.37
N ALA A 359 32.35 12.73 12.58
CA ALA A 359 31.00 13.22 12.88
C ALA A 359 29.94 12.10 12.80
N ALA A 360 30.07 11.19 11.82
CA ALA A 360 29.25 9.98 11.76
C ALA A 360 29.49 9.05 12.96
N LEU A 361 30.74 8.92 13.43
CA LEU A 361 31.06 8.14 14.63
C LEU A 361 30.43 8.74 15.90
N THR A 362 30.53 10.06 16.10
CA THR A 362 29.85 10.75 17.21
C THR A 362 28.33 10.55 17.17
N ALA A 363 27.72 10.69 15.99
CA ALA A 363 26.28 10.46 15.81
C ALA A 363 25.88 9.01 16.14
N VAL A 364 26.68 8.01 15.77
CA VAL A 364 26.42 6.60 16.13
C VAL A 364 26.46 6.39 17.64
N LEU A 365 27.46 6.95 18.32
CA LEU A 365 27.63 6.74 19.77
C LEU A 365 26.53 7.42 20.59
N GLU A 366 26.21 8.68 20.31
CA GLU A 366 25.14 9.41 21.00
C GLU A 366 23.77 8.76 20.81
N GLU A 367 23.47 8.31 19.58
CA GLU A 367 22.16 7.71 19.29
C GLU A 367 22.06 6.27 19.81
N LEU A 368 23.17 5.52 19.91
CA LEU A 368 23.21 4.25 20.62
C LEU A 368 22.91 4.41 22.11
N GLU A 369 23.46 5.43 22.77
CA GLU A 369 23.11 5.75 24.16
C GLU A 369 21.60 6.05 24.29
N GLY A 370 21.05 6.84 23.36
CA GLY A 370 19.61 7.09 23.26
C GLY A 370 18.78 5.81 23.10
N LEU A 371 19.21 4.87 22.24
CA LEU A 371 18.53 3.58 22.05
C LEU A 371 18.47 2.77 23.36
N TYR A 372 19.58 2.67 24.09
CA TYR A 372 19.62 1.97 25.39
C TYR A 372 18.77 2.68 26.46
N LEU A 373 18.73 4.02 26.47
CA LEU A 373 17.86 4.78 27.37
C LEU A 373 16.38 4.51 27.12
N GLY A 374 15.95 4.50 25.85
CA GLY A 374 14.58 4.15 25.47
C GLY A 374 14.20 2.73 25.88
N GLN A 375 15.04 1.75 25.55
CA GLN A 375 14.84 0.35 25.93
C GLN A 375 14.76 0.17 27.44
N SER A 376 15.61 0.87 28.21
CA SER A 376 15.62 0.80 29.67
C SER A 376 14.29 1.19 30.30
N TRP A 377 13.60 2.21 29.77
CA TRP A 377 12.29 2.64 30.27
C TRP A 377 11.17 1.66 29.90
N ASP A 378 11.15 1.15 28.67
CA ASP A 378 10.20 0.13 28.22
C ASP A 378 10.29 -1.14 29.10
N LEU A 379 11.50 -1.64 29.34
CA LEU A 379 11.76 -2.75 30.25
C LEU A 379 11.41 -2.43 31.71
N TYR A 380 11.71 -1.22 32.20
CA TYR A 380 11.40 -0.80 33.57
C TYR A 380 9.89 -0.78 33.83
N TRP A 381 9.10 -0.17 32.95
CA TRP A 381 7.65 -0.10 33.07
C TRP A 381 7.03 -1.49 33.04
N LYS A 382 7.41 -2.30 32.04
CA LYS A 382 7.00 -3.71 31.88
C LYS A 382 7.34 -4.54 33.12
N HIS A 383 8.56 -4.47 33.65
CA HIS A 383 8.97 -5.22 34.84
C HIS A 383 8.21 -4.81 36.11
N ASN A 384 8.09 -3.50 36.36
CA ASN A 384 7.47 -2.97 37.59
C ASN A 384 5.94 -2.84 37.51
N LEU A 385 5.34 -3.12 36.34
CA LEU A 385 3.92 -2.91 36.03
C LEU A 385 3.43 -1.47 36.27
N VAL A 386 4.32 -0.51 36.03
CA VAL A 386 4.05 0.92 36.10
C VAL A 386 3.75 1.40 34.69
N CYS A 387 2.47 1.61 34.38
CA CYS A 387 2.06 2.23 33.12
C CYS A 387 2.60 3.67 33.03
N PRO A 388 3.32 4.05 31.97
CA PRO A 388 3.70 5.44 31.72
C PRO A 388 2.49 6.31 31.41
N ASN A 389 2.66 7.63 31.50
CA ASN A 389 1.77 8.57 30.83
C ASN A 389 2.13 8.73 29.34
N GLU A 390 1.26 9.37 28.56
CA GLU A 390 1.43 9.51 27.10
C GLU A 390 2.72 10.24 26.70
N ALA A 391 3.12 11.28 27.45
CA ALA A 391 4.35 12.03 27.16
C ALA A 391 5.62 11.21 27.49
N GLU A 392 5.61 10.44 28.58
CA GLU A 392 6.67 9.48 28.92
C GLU A 392 6.80 8.41 27.83
N TYR A 393 5.69 7.80 27.41
CA TYR A 393 5.65 6.81 26.34
C TYR A 393 6.20 7.37 25.01
N VAL A 394 5.75 8.56 24.59
CA VAL A 394 6.25 9.22 23.37
C VAL A 394 7.75 9.53 23.46
N ASN A 395 8.24 10.00 24.61
CA ASN A 395 9.66 10.25 24.82
C ASN A 395 10.49 8.95 24.73
N MET A 396 9.99 7.84 25.28
CA MET A 396 10.60 6.52 25.10
C MET A 396 10.69 6.13 23.61
N ILE A 397 9.63 6.37 22.82
CA ILE A 397 9.68 6.10 21.36
C ILE A 397 10.76 6.95 20.68
N ASP A 398 10.83 8.24 20.98
CA ASP A 398 11.79 9.16 20.35
C ASP A 398 13.26 8.76 20.62
N HIS A 399 13.50 8.02 21.70
CA HIS A 399 14.78 7.42 22.06
C HIS A 399 14.98 5.99 21.49
N LYS A 400 13.97 5.12 21.53
CA LYS A 400 13.99 3.74 20.98
C LYS A 400 13.81 3.74 19.44
N THR A 401 12.59 3.81 18.94
CA THR A 401 12.34 3.64 17.49
C THR A 401 12.71 4.90 16.69
N GLY A 402 12.51 6.09 17.24
CA GLY A 402 12.96 7.37 16.67
C GLY A 402 14.49 7.49 16.61
N GLY A 403 15.19 6.98 17.62
CA GLY A 403 16.66 6.99 17.70
C GLY A 403 17.33 6.32 16.50
N MET A 404 16.80 5.19 16.02
CA MET A 404 17.37 4.51 14.85
C MET A 404 17.19 5.31 13.54
N PHE A 405 16.06 6.00 13.36
CA PHE A 405 15.84 6.88 12.20
C PHE A 405 16.72 8.13 12.27
N ARG A 406 16.85 8.73 13.46
CA ARG A 406 17.70 9.90 13.72
C ARG A 406 19.17 9.57 13.52
N MET A 407 19.65 8.43 14.03
CA MET A 407 20.99 7.89 13.77
C MET A 407 21.27 7.78 12.26
N LEU A 408 20.39 7.10 11.52
CA LEU A 408 20.55 6.96 10.07
C LEU A 408 20.68 8.33 9.38
N LEU A 409 19.79 9.26 9.69
CA LEU A 409 19.80 10.58 9.07
C LEU A 409 21.04 11.40 9.44
N ARG A 410 21.45 11.41 10.71
CA ARG A 410 22.67 12.12 11.15
C ARG A 410 23.93 11.56 10.49
N ILE A 411 24.05 10.24 10.34
CA ILE A 411 25.16 9.61 9.62
C ILE A 411 25.14 10.01 8.14
N MET A 412 23.99 9.90 7.46
CA MET A 412 23.89 10.32 6.06
C MET A 412 24.14 11.82 5.86
N GLN A 413 23.79 12.66 6.84
CA GLN A 413 24.08 14.09 6.81
C GLN A 413 25.56 14.41 6.97
N ALA A 414 26.29 13.65 7.80
CA ALA A 414 27.73 13.79 8.00
C ALA A 414 28.57 13.39 6.77
N GLU A 415 28.06 12.47 5.96
CA GLU A 415 28.70 11.99 4.72
C GLU A 415 28.19 12.68 3.44
N SER A 416 27.41 13.75 3.57
CA SER A 416 26.86 14.51 2.45
C SER A 416 27.55 15.87 2.29
N GLU A 417 27.74 16.28 1.04
CA GLU A 417 28.29 17.60 0.68
C GLU A 417 27.19 18.70 0.61
N VAL A 418 25.92 18.32 0.70
CA VAL A 418 24.74 19.18 0.40
C VAL A 418 24.07 19.71 1.68
N THR A 419 24.47 19.20 2.84
CA THR A 419 23.65 19.15 4.07
C THR A 419 23.68 20.29 5.08
N PRO A 420 24.49 21.38 5.00
CA PRO A 420 24.43 22.45 6.01
C PRO A 420 23.08 23.18 6.15
N GLN A 421 22.11 22.96 5.25
CA GLN A 421 20.88 23.77 5.17
C GLN A 421 19.57 23.03 5.50
N LEU A 422 19.52 21.70 5.57
CA LEU A 422 18.26 20.94 5.74
C LEU A 422 18.12 20.36 7.15
N ASP A 423 16.99 20.69 7.79
CA ASP A 423 16.60 20.13 9.09
C ASP A 423 15.59 18.99 8.89
N PHE A 424 15.98 17.79 9.32
CA PHE A 424 15.17 16.57 9.31
C PHE A 424 14.69 16.15 10.70
N HIS A 425 14.91 16.95 11.75
CA HIS A 425 14.59 16.57 13.12
C HIS A 425 13.09 16.24 13.29
N ARG A 426 12.19 17.14 12.85
CA ARG A 426 10.74 16.89 12.87
C ARG A 426 10.34 15.66 12.05
N LEU A 427 10.94 15.44 10.88
CA LEU A 427 10.75 14.22 10.09
C LEU A 427 11.11 12.95 10.88
N THR A 428 12.24 12.93 11.59
CA THR A 428 12.68 11.75 12.39
C THR A 428 11.73 11.43 13.54
N LEU A 429 11.26 12.45 14.26
CA LEU A 429 10.32 12.29 15.38
C LEU A 429 8.97 11.75 14.87
N LEU A 430 8.41 12.39 13.84
CA LEU A 430 7.14 11.97 13.25
C LEU A 430 7.21 10.54 12.70
N PHE A 431 8.28 10.17 11.97
CA PHE A 431 8.43 8.79 11.47
C PHE A 431 8.61 7.78 12.61
N GLY A 432 9.42 8.09 13.63
CA GLY A 432 9.61 7.20 14.78
C GLY A 432 8.32 6.92 15.54
N ARG A 433 7.57 7.98 15.85
CA ARG A 433 6.26 7.92 16.53
C ARG A 433 5.23 7.17 15.70
N PHE A 434 5.08 7.52 14.42
CA PHE A 434 4.17 6.84 13.50
C PHE A 434 4.48 5.35 13.41
N PHE A 435 5.75 4.98 13.23
CA PHE A 435 6.14 3.59 13.06
C PHE A 435 5.88 2.76 14.32
N GLN A 436 6.19 3.28 15.52
CA GLN A 436 5.97 2.54 16.76
C GLN A 436 4.50 2.42 17.14
N ILE A 437 3.74 3.54 17.14
CA ILE A 437 2.30 3.52 17.49
C ILE A 437 1.54 2.62 16.51
N ARG A 438 1.98 2.56 15.24
CA ARG A 438 1.41 1.68 14.22
C ARG A 438 1.78 0.22 14.46
N ASP A 439 3.02 -0.11 14.83
CA ASP A 439 3.41 -1.50 15.15
C ASP A 439 2.60 -2.02 16.35
N ASP A 440 2.51 -1.20 17.40
CA ASP A 440 1.68 -1.42 18.57
C ASP A 440 0.19 -1.65 18.22
N TYR A 441 -0.40 -0.84 17.32
CA TYR A 441 -1.79 -1.03 16.86
C TYR A 441 -1.96 -2.32 16.04
N MET A 442 -1.05 -2.57 15.10
CA MET A 442 -1.13 -3.71 14.19
C MET A 442 -0.90 -5.06 14.89
N ASN A 443 -0.32 -5.07 16.10
CA ASN A 443 -0.21 -6.26 16.96
C ASN A 443 -1.58 -6.84 17.38
N PHE A 444 -2.61 -5.99 17.48
CA PHE A 444 -3.98 -6.39 17.81
C PHE A 444 -4.82 -6.79 16.58
N GLN A 445 -4.34 -6.50 15.37
CA GLN A 445 -4.97 -6.94 14.12
C GLN A 445 -4.56 -8.38 13.79
N ASP A 446 -5.15 -9.00 12.76
CA ASP A 446 -4.93 -10.41 12.42
C ASP A 446 -3.56 -10.65 11.74
N TYR A 447 -2.49 -10.36 12.49
CA TYR A 447 -1.08 -10.51 12.12
C TYR A 447 -0.50 -11.86 12.58
N THR A 448 -1.40 -12.82 12.82
CA THR A 448 -1.15 -14.12 13.47
C THR A 448 -0.04 -14.94 12.82
N ALA A 449 0.17 -14.81 11.50
CA ALA A 449 1.15 -15.59 10.74
C ALA A 449 2.63 -15.24 10.98
N GLN A 450 2.98 -14.08 11.57
CA GLN A 450 4.39 -13.64 11.71
C GLN A 450 4.94 -13.57 13.14
N LYS A 451 4.06 -13.31 14.12
CA LYS A 451 4.39 -13.09 15.55
C LYS A 451 3.47 -13.87 16.53
N GLY A 452 2.41 -14.51 16.04
CA GLY A 452 1.35 -15.06 16.89
C GLY A 452 0.25 -14.04 17.21
N LEU A 453 -0.75 -14.46 17.99
CA LEU A 453 -1.92 -13.63 18.33
C LEU A 453 -1.56 -12.67 19.49
N CYS A 454 -1.53 -11.37 19.22
CA CYS A 454 -1.32 -10.31 20.23
C CYS A 454 -0.10 -10.56 21.14
N GLU A 455 1.08 -10.68 20.54
CA GLU A 455 2.36 -10.96 21.23
C GLU A 455 2.68 -9.90 22.30
N ASP A 456 2.37 -8.62 22.05
CA ASP A 456 2.62 -7.52 23.01
C ASP A 456 1.89 -7.73 24.35
N LEU A 457 0.79 -8.50 24.35
CA LEU A 457 0.09 -8.87 25.58
C LEU A 457 0.84 -9.96 26.36
N ASP A 458 1.49 -10.92 25.70
CA ASP A 458 2.33 -11.93 26.36
C ASP A 458 3.55 -11.29 27.02
N GLU A 459 4.17 -10.34 26.31
CA GLU A 459 5.26 -9.51 26.81
C GLU A 459 4.84 -8.68 28.03
N GLY A 460 3.55 -8.33 28.16
CA GLY A 460 3.05 -7.36 29.14
C GLY A 460 3.48 -5.93 28.81
N LYS A 461 3.62 -5.62 27.51
CA LYS A 461 4.09 -4.34 26.99
C LYS A 461 3.00 -3.27 27.13
N PHE A 462 3.37 -2.07 27.58
CA PHE A 462 2.47 -0.92 27.65
C PHE A 462 2.39 -0.22 26.29
N SER A 463 1.69 -0.86 25.35
CA SER A 463 1.47 -0.31 24.01
C SER A 463 0.55 0.93 24.03
N TYR A 464 0.60 1.78 23.00
CA TYR A 464 -0.16 3.04 22.98
C TYR A 464 -1.67 2.90 23.30
N PRO A 465 -2.41 1.89 22.76
CA PRO A 465 -3.81 1.67 23.15
C PRO A 465 -3.97 1.39 24.66
N ILE A 466 -3.03 0.65 25.26
CA ILE A 466 -3.05 0.31 26.68
C ILE A 466 -2.73 1.54 27.54
N VAL A 467 -1.74 2.35 27.14
CA VAL A 467 -1.40 3.61 27.81
C VAL A 467 -2.59 4.56 27.83
N TYR A 468 -3.24 4.77 26.68
CA TYR A 468 -4.44 5.60 26.60
C TYR A 468 -5.60 5.05 27.46
N CYS A 469 -5.87 3.74 27.38
CA CYS A 469 -6.91 3.08 28.16
C CYS A 469 -6.67 3.26 29.67
N LEU A 470 -5.44 3.01 30.15
CA LEU A 470 -5.11 3.11 31.57
C LEU A 470 -5.07 4.54 32.12
N ALA A 471 -4.87 5.54 31.25
CA ALA A 471 -4.91 6.95 31.62
C ALA A 471 -6.35 7.51 31.71
N ASN A 472 -7.26 7.06 30.84
CA ASN A 472 -8.61 7.63 30.71
C ASN A 472 -9.72 6.75 31.32
N HIS A 473 -9.48 5.44 31.42
CA HIS A 473 -10.44 4.43 31.88
C HIS A 473 -9.87 3.59 33.04
N PRO A 474 -9.69 4.19 34.24
CA PRO A 474 -9.09 3.54 35.39
C PRO A 474 -9.82 2.28 35.85
N GLU A 475 -11.10 2.11 35.51
CA GLU A 475 -11.89 0.89 35.74
C GLU A 475 -11.25 -0.36 35.13
N TYR A 476 -10.60 -0.25 33.96
CA TYR A 476 -9.93 -1.38 33.31
C TYR A 476 -8.53 -1.67 33.87
N ARG A 477 -8.00 -0.81 34.74
CA ARG A 477 -6.66 -0.97 35.35
C ARG A 477 -6.53 -2.27 36.14
N GLY A 478 -7.59 -2.67 36.85
CA GLY A 478 -7.64 -3.94 37.57
C GLY A 478 -7.56 -5.16 36.64
N HIS A 479 -8.17 -5.08 35.45
CA HIS A 479 -8.18 -6.17 34.47
C HIS A 479 -6.81 -6.30 33.79
N ILE A 480 -6.29 -5.20 33.21
CA ILE A 480 -5.04 -5.20 32.45
C ILE A 480 -3.86 -5.57 33.36
N LEU A 481 -3.69 -4.89 34.50
CA LEU A 481 -2.60 -5.21 35.43
C LEU A 481 -2.81 -6.56 36.13
N GLY A 482 -4.06 -7.02 36.28
CA GLY A 482 -4.38 -8.34 36.80
C GLY A 482 -3.90 -9.47 35.88
N VAL A 483 -4.04 -9.32 34.57
CA VAL A 483 -3.52 -10.26 33.56
C VAL A 483 -1.99 -10.12 33.44
N PHE A 484 -1.46 -8.90 33.37
CA PHE A 484 0.00 -8.69 33.27
C PHE A 484 0.79 -9.18 34.48
N ARG A 485 0.17 -9.33 35.67
CA ARG A 485 0.77 -10.01 36.84
C ARG A 485 0.90 -11.52 36.68
N GLN A 486 0.10 -12.14 35.81
CA GLN A 486 0.08 -13.59 35.58
C GLN A 486 1.04 -14.02 34.45
N ARG A 487 1.64 -13.06 33.73
CA ARG A 487 2.60 -13.36 32.66
C ARG A 487 3.80 -14.14 33.22
N PRO A 488 4.31 -15.14 32.48
CA PRO A 488 5.49 -15.87 32.92
C PRO A 488 6.68 -14.92 33.08
N THR A 489 7.47 -15.14 34.12
CA THR A 489 8.75 -14.45 34.33
C THR A 489 9.89 -15.45 34.11
N ALA A 490 11.12 -14.96 33.96
CA ALA A 490 12.30 -15.83 33.87
C ALA A 490 12.50 -16.76 35.09
N ALA A 491 11.80 -16.51 36.21
CA ALA A 491 11.80 -17.35 37.40
C ALA A 491 10.77 -18.51 37.36
N THR A 492 9.77 -18.47 36.47
CA THR A 492 8.74 -19.52 36.34
C THR A 492 9.10 -20.49 35.22
N THR A 493 9.32 -21.76 35.57
CA THR A 493 9.93 -22.81 34.71
C THR A 493 9.09 -23.29 33.52
N THR A 494 7.90 -22.74 33.29
CA THR A 494 7.07 -22.99 32.10
C THR A 494 6.53 -21.67 31.56
N ALA A 495 7.27 -21.08 30.62
CA ALA A 495 6.84 -19.88 29.92
C ALA A 495 5.75 -20.20 28.90
N CYS A 496 4.49 -20.24 29.37
CA CYS A 496 3.32 -20.36 28.52
C CYS A 496 2.79 -18.96 28.16
N PRO A 497 2.47 -18.69 26.88
CA PRO A 497 1.74 -17.49 26.48
C PRO A 497 0.42 -17.31 27.24
N LEU A 498 -0.08 -16.08 27.32
CA LEU A 498 -1.40 -15.80 27.86
C LEU A 498 -2.47 -16.56 27.09
N SER A 499 -3.51 -17.00 27.81
CA SER A 499 -4.62 -17.73 27.21
C SER A 499 -5.35 -16.87 26.17
N LYS A 500 -5.92 -17.52 25.14
CA LYS A 500 -6.66 -16.84 24.07
C LYS A 500 -7.81 -15.99 24.63
N GLU A 501 -8.48 -16.51 25.66
CA GLU A 501 -9.59 -15.89 26.37
C GLU A 501 -9.13 -14.64 27.13
N SER A 502 -7.94 -14.69 27.74
CA SER A 502 -7.32 -13.55 28.42
C SER A 502 -7.00 -12.43 27.42
N LYS A 503 -6.43 -12.78 26.27
CA LYS A 503 -6.14 -11.83 25.18
C LYS A 503 -7.42 -11.20 24.63
N GLN A 504 -8.42 -12.02 24.32
CA GLN A 504 -9.74 -11.56 23.85
C GLN A 504 -10.43 -10.63 24.86
N HIS A 505 -10.33 -10.92 26.17
CA HIS A 505 -10.88 -10.05 27.22
C HIS A 505 -10.17 -8.68 27.28
N LEU A 506 -8.83 -8.65 27.15
CA LEU A 506 -8.09 -7.39 27.11
C LEU A 506 -8.42 -6.59 25.84
N THR A 507 -8.47 -7.22 24.66
CA THR A 507 -8.89 -6.57 23.41
C THR A 507 -10.30 -5.98 23.55
N ALA A 508 -11.26 -6.72 24.11
CA ALA A 508 -12.62 -6.22 24.35
C ALA A 508 -12.69 -5.07 25.37
N CYS A 509 -11.73 -4.96 26.30
CA CYS A 509 -11.61 -3.79 27.18
C CYS A 509 -11.08 -2.56 26.41
N LEU A 510 -10.12 -2.76 25.49
CA LEU A 510 -9.56 -1.70 24.63
C LEU A 510 -10.55 -1.19 23.57
N GLU A 511 -11.41 -2.07 23.05
CA GLU A 511 -12.55 -1.68 22.20
C GLU A 511 -13.54 -0.82 22.98
N LYS A 512 -13.96 -1.26 24.18
CA LYS A 512 -14.96 -0.55 25.00
C LYS A 512 -14.49 0.80 25.53
N SER A 513 -13.19 1.00 25.72
CA SER A 513 -12.60 2.29 26.08
C SER A 513 -12.35 3.23 24.89
N GLY A 514 -12.66 2.81 23.65
CA GLY A 514 -12.36 3.58 22.45
C GLY A 514 -10.86 3.77 22.19
N ALA A 515 -10.00 2.96 22.83
CA ALA A 515 -8.55 3.12 22.73
C ALA A 515 -8.03 2.85 21.31
N PHE A 516 -8.66 1.92 20.59
CA PHE A 516 -8.32 1.65 19.18
C PHE A 516 -8.71 2.82 18.26
N ASP A 517 -9.90 3.42 18.43
CA ASP A 517 -10.31 4.60 17.67
C ASP A 517 -9.37 5.79 17.92
N LYS A 518 -9.01 6.04 19.19
CA LYS A 518 -8.04 7.09 19.54
C LYS A 518 -6.66 6.84 18.94
N THR A 519 -6.22 5.58 18.89
CA THR A 519 -4.93 5.18 18.30
C THR A 519 -4.93 5.43 16.79
N ILE A 520 -6.01 5.07 16.09
CA ILE A 520 -6.19 5.37 14.67
C ILE A 520 -6.25 6.88 14.39
N GLY A 521 -6.96 7.65 15.23
CA GLY A 521 -6.98 9.11 15.12
C GLY A 521 -5.57 9.70 15.24
N CYS A 522 -4.81 9.30 16.26
CA CYS A 522 -3.42 9.70 16.44
C CYS A 522 -2.53 9.33 15.24
N LEU A 523 -2.65 8.10 14.72
CA LEU A 523 -1.92 7.68 13.52
C LEU A 523 -2.29 8.49 12.28
N THR A 524 -3.57 8.84 12.11
CA THR A 524 -4.05 9.65 10.99
C THR A 524 -3.51 11.08 11.07
N ASP A 525 -3.48 11.68 12.27
CA ASP A 525 -2.88 12.99 12.49
C ASP A 525 -1.36 12.99 12.25
N VAL A 526 -0.62 12.01 12.78
CA VAL A 526 0.83 11.91 12.55
C VAL A 526 1.14 11.64 11.06
N GLU A 527 0.31 10.86 10.36
CA GLU A 527 0.43 10.66 8.92
C GLU A 527 0.23 11.97 8.13
N ARG A 528 -0.79 12.77 8.49
CA ARG A 528 -1.02 14.10 7.90
C ARG A 528 0.14 15.07 8.16
N GLU A 529 0.69 15.07 9.38
CA GLU A 529 1.87 15.86 9.73
C GLU A 529 3.13 15.38 8.99
N LEU A 530 3.27 14.08 8.71
CA LEU A 530 4.33 13.53 7.85
C LEU A 530 4.19 13.98 6.39
N GLU A 531 2.97 13.98 5.84
CA GLU A 531 2.70 14.47 4.48
C GLU A 531 3.12 15.95 4.35
N LEU A 532 2.71 16.80 5.30
CA LEU A 532 3.10 18.23 5.34
C LEU A 532 4.61 18.46 5.54
N GLU A 533 5.27 17.64 6.35
CA GLU A 533 6.72 17.72 6.56
C GLU A 533 7.51 17.29 5.31
N ILE A 534 7.00 16.31 4.56
CA ILE A 534 7.54 15.92 3.25
C ILE A 534 7.32 17.05 2.22
N ASP A 535 6.12 17.63 2.14
CA ASP A 535 5.84 18.78 1.26
C ASP A 535 6.84 19.92 1.51
N ARG A 536 7.05 20.28 2.79
CA ARG A 536 8.02 21.30 3.22
C ARG A 536 9.44 20.97 2.78
N LEU A 537 9.86 19.72 2.88
CA LEU A 537 11.20 19.29 2.47
C LEU A 537 11.36 19.29 0.95
N GLU A 538 10.38 18.81 0.18
CA GLU A 538 10.39 18.86 -1.28
C GLU A 538 10.43 20.31 -1.82
N GLN A 539 9.71 21.23 -1.19
CA GLN A 539 9.77 22.66 -1.52
C GLN A 539 11.16 23.26 -1.23
N ARG A 540 11.81 22.86 -0.13
CA ARG A 540 13.14 23.38 0.25
C ARG A 540 14.28 22.80 -0.58
N THR A 541 14.16 21.56 -1.06
CA THR A 541 15.16 20.94 -1.95
C THR A 541 14.93 21.26 -3.42
N GLY A 542 13.70 21.62 -3.80
CA GLY A 542 13.29 21.70 -5.20
C GLY A 542 13.17 20.32 -5.87
N GLU A 543 13.27 19.22 -5.11
CA GLU A 543 13.21 17.85 -5.63
C GLU A 543 12.15 17.01 -4.90
N ALA A 544 11.11 16.61 -5.65
CA ALA A 544 10.10 15.65 -5.19
C ALA A 544 10.70 14.27 -4.89
N ASN A 545 10.23 13.62 -3.82
CA ASN A 545 10.69 12.34 -3.30
C ASN A 545 9.57 11.27 -3.32
N PRO A 546 9.22 10.76 -4.52
CA PRO A 546 8.17 9.75 -4.65
C PRO A 546 8.53 8.43 -3.94
N MET A 547 9.81 8.14 -3.70
CA MET A 547 10.20 6.94 -2.93
C MET A 547 9.79 7.07 -1.46
N LEU A 548 9.97 8.23 -0.83
CA LEU A 548 9.56 8.45 0.56
C LEU A 548 8.03 8.48 0.70
N ARG A 549 7.32 9.14 -0.23
CA ARG A 549 5.86 9.10 -0.29
C ARG A 549 5.31 7.69 -0.49
N LEU A 550 5.97 6.85 -1.29
CA LEU A 550 5.59 5.45 -1.49
C LEU A 550 5.81 4.59 -0.23
N CYS A 551 6.88 4.86 0.54
CA CYS A 551 7.06 4.27 1.87
C CYS A 551 5.93 4.65 2.82
N LEU A 552 5.50 5.92 2.84
CA LEU A 552 4.39 6.38 3.67
C LEU A 552 3.06 5.78 3.22
N ALA A 553 2.72 5.83 1.93
CA ALA A 553 1.48 5.29 1.37
C ALA A 553 1.25 3.79 1.66
N LYS A 554 2.35 3.02 1.77
CA LYS A 554 2.36 1.60 2.15
C LYS A 554 2.15 1.35 3.64
N LEU A 555 2.59 2.27 4.49
CA LEU A 555 2.40 2.21 5.94
C LEU A 555 1.10 2.89 6.38
N SER A 556 0.54 3.75 5.54
CA SER A 556 -0.65 4.55 5.78
C SER A 556 -1.82 3.74 6.34
N VAL A 557 -2.46 4.30 7.36
CA VAL A 557 -3.62 3.68 8.05
C VAL A 557 -4.95 3.98 7.35
N LYS A 558 -4.94 4.86 6.35
CA LYS A 558 -6.08 5.15 5.48
C LYS A 558 -6.57 3.85 4.83
N GLY A 559 -7.76 3.39 5.20
CA GLY A 559 -8.38 2.13 4.74
C GLY A 559 -8.13 0.88 5.60
N ILE A 560 -7.30 0.94 6.66
CA ILE A 560 -7.14 -0.19 7.61
C ILE A 560 -8.27 -0.22 8.65
N ALA A 561 -8.81 0.94 8.99
CA ALA A 561 -9.61 1.10 10.19
C ALA A 561 -11.11 0.91 9.97
N ARG A 562 -11.77 0.31 10.97
CA ARG A 562 -13.23 0.29 11.16
C ARG A 562 -13.80 1.67 11.55
N ILE A 563 -13.22 2.75 11.01
CA ILE A 563 -13.66 4.14 11.16
C ILE A 563 -15.14 4.29 10.77
N GLY A 564 -15.60 3.51 9.77
CA GLY A 564 -17.01 3.39 9.41
C GLY A 564 -17.90 2.97 10.58
N GLU A 565 -17.54 1.89 11.26
CA GLU A 565 -18.31 1.35 12.39
C GLU A 565 -18.40 2.38 13.53
N SER A 566 -17.31 3.04 13.92
CA SER A 566 -17.36 4.00 15.04
C SER A 566 -18.23 5.23 14.74
N GLY A 567 -18.20 5.75 13.50
CA GLY A 567 -19.10 6.80 13.03
C GLY A 567 -20.57 6.36 13.03
N CYS A 568 -20.86 5.20 12.45
CA CYS A 568 -22.21 4.63 12.39
C CYS A 568 -22.76 4.28 13.80
N ASN A 569 -21.91 3.83 14.72
CA ASN A 569 -22.24 3.51 16.12
C ASN A 569 -22.49 4.74 16.99
N LEU A 570 -21.98 5.91 16.60
CA LEU A 570 -22.32 7.18 17.21
C LEU A 570 -23.65 7.71 16.66
N LEU A 571 -23.90 7.50 15.37
CA LEU A 571 -25.14 7.92 14.72
C LEU A 571 -26.36 7.09 15.16
N SER A 572 -26.23 5.78 15.33
CA SER A 572 -27.32 4.91 15.83
C SER A 572 -27.76 5.19 17.27
N LYS A 573 -26.98 5.98 18.02
CA LYS A 573 -27.34 6.50 19.36
C LYS A 573 -27.95 7.90 19.31
N THR A 574 -27.86 8.58 18.18
CA THR A 574 -28.22 9.99 18.01
C THR A 574 -29.45 10.16 17.10
N LEU A 575 -29.57 9.32 16.08
CA LEU A 575 -30.65 9.29 15.10
C LEU A 575 -31.51 8.04 15.30
N SER A 576 -32.79 8.15 14.93
CA SER A 576 -33.75 7.04 14.97
C SER A 576 -33.35 5.90 14.01
N ILE A 577 -33.76 4.67 14.35
CA ILE A 577 -33.49 3.47 13.53
C ILE A 577 -34.02 3.63 12.09
N GLU A 578 -35.17 4.30 11.91
CA GLU A 578 -35.76 4.62 10.60
C GLU A 578 -34.86 5.52 9.72
N SER A 579 -33.90 6.23 10.32
CA SER A 579 -32.93 7.08 9.63
C SER A 579 -31.59 6.37 9.36
N THR A 580 -31.37 5.13 9.81
CA THR A 580 -30.06 4.43 9.72
C THR A 580 -30.18 3.00 9.18
N GLY A 581 -29.71 2.77 7.95
CA GLY A 581 -29.53 1.43 7.37
C GLY A 581 -28.09 0.93 7.54
N SER A 582 -27.90 -0.30 8.04
CA SER A 582 -26.58 -0.95 8.18
C SER A 582 -26.30 -1.89 7.02
N TYR A 583 -25.03 -1.93 6.59
CA TYR A 583 -24.49 -2.97 5.71
C TYR A 583 -23.71 -4.06 6.45
N VAL A 584 -23.29 -3.79 7.69
CA VAL A 584 -22.55 -4.75 8.50
C VAL A 584 -23.54 -5.74 9.10
N ALA A 585 -23.30 -7.04 8.88
CA ALA A 585 -24.23 -8.13 9.15
C ALA A 585 -24.43 -8.46 10.66
N ASP A 586 -24.02 -7.57 11.57
CA ASP A 586 -24.13 -7.80 13.01
C ASP A 586 -24.41 -6.50 13.78
N PHE A 587 -25.67 -6.29 14.16
CA PHE A 587 -26.07 -5.35 15.23
C PHE A 587 -27.33 -5.83 15.99
N GLN A 588 -27.39 -7.14 16.29
CA GLN A 588 -28.39 -7.84 17.12
C GLN A 588 -29.90 -7.64 16.86
N GLN A 589 -30.30 -6.89 15.83
CA GLN A 589 -31.65 -6.92 15.27
C GLN A 589 -31.57 -7.06 13.75
N GLN A 590 -32.54 -7.76 13.15
CA GLN A 590 -32.55 -7.94 11.69
C GLN A 590 -32.73 -6.59 11.00
N PRO A 591 -31.98 -6.30 9.92
CA PRO A 591 -32.12 -5.05 9.18
C PRO A 591 -33.52 -4.98 8.55
N ILE A 592 -34.35 -4.06 9.06
CA ILE A 592 -35.62 -3.71 8.41
C ILE A 592 -35.28 -2.79 7.25
N VAL A 593 -35.36 -3.33 6.03
CA VAL A 593 -35.21 -2.54 4.82
C VAL A 593 -36.42 -1.60 4.70
N ALA A 594 -36.20 -0.30 4.76
CA ALA A 594 -37.20 0.67 4.32
C ALA A 594 -37.40 0.49 2.79
N ASP A 595 -38.54 -0.07 2.39
CA ASP A 595 -39.02 -0.26 1.02
C ASP A 595 -38.20 -1.13 0.06
N GLY A 596 -37.49 -2.14 0.58
CA GLY A 596 -37.10 -3.35 -0.19
C GLY A 596 -36.19 -3.14 -1.42
N ALA A 597 -35.61 -1.96 -1.60
CA ALA A 597 -34.75 -1.64 -2.73
C ALA A 597 -33.30 -2.04 -2.45
N ASP A 598 -32.69 -2.81 -3.35
CA ASP A 598 -31.24 -3.00 -3.40
C ASP A 598 -30.55 -1.62 -3.43
N VAL A 599 -29.63 -1.37 -2.51
CA VAL A 599 -28.97 -0.06 -2.38
C VAL A 599 -28.16 0.29 -3.63
N GLY A 600 -27.73 -0.70 -4.43
CA GLY A 600 -27.19 -0.47 -5.77
C GLY A 600 -28.14 0.37 -6.65
N SER A 601 -29.45 0.18 -6.53
CA SER A 601 -30.46 0.95 -7.27
C SER A 601 -30.58 2.42 -6.86
N LEU A 602 -30.04 2.84 -5.71
CA LEU A 602 -30.04 4.25 -5.30
C LEU A 602 -29.06 5.09 -6.12
N PHE A 603 -28.03 4.47 -6.70
CA PHE A 603 -26.98 5.15 -7.45
C PHE A 603 -27.13 4.98 -8.95
N TRP A 604 -26.95 6.08 -9.68
CA TRP A 604 -27.16 6.15 -11.12
C TRP A 604 -26.01 5.55 -11.93
N ALA A 605 -24.76 5.79 -11.50
CA ALA A 605 -23.57 5.26 -12.17
C ALA A 605 -23.06 3.98 -11.48
N GLN A 606 -22.63 3.00 -12.28
CA GLN A 606 -22.09 1.73 -11.79
C GLN A 606 -20.87 1.91 -10.88
N GLN A 607 -20.06 2.93 -11.12
CA GLN A 607 -18.90 3.29 -10.31
C GLN A 607 -19.32 3.63 -8.86
N GLN A 608 -20.45 4.31 -8.65
CA GLN A 608 -20.97 4.58 -7.30
C GLN A 608 -21.45 3.31 -6.59
N GLN A 609 -22.00 2.35 -7.34
CA GLN A 609 -22.50 1.08 -6.82
C GLN A 609 -21.38 0.15 -6.34
N ALA A 610 -20.14 0.38 -6.78
CA ALA A 610 -18.98 -0.40 -6.35
C ALA A 610 -18.54 -0.08 -4.91
N ALA A 611 -18.72 1.15 -4.44
CA ALA A 611 -18.37 1.55 -3.07
C ALA A 611 -19.33 0.91 -2.04
N GLN A 612 -18.79 0.41 -0.93
CA GLN A 612 -19.51 -0.27 0.14
C GLN A 612 -19.51 0.60 1.42
N PRO A 613 -20.55 1.40 1.67
CA PRO A 613 -20.61 2.21 2.89
C PRO A 613 -20.81 1.33 4.12
N ALA A 614 -20.26 1.76 5.26
CA ALA A 614 -20.50 1.11 6.55
C ALA A 614 -21.96 1.27 7.00
N CYS A 615 -22.54 2.44 6.75
CA CYS A 615 -23.98 2.69 6.91
C CYS A 615 -24.51 3.75 5.94
N LEU A 616 -25.82 3.66 5.69
CA LEU A 616 -26.59 4.60 4.89
C LEU A 616 -27.54 5.38 5.81
N VAL A 617 -27.39 6.71 5.86
CA VAL A 617 -28.26 7.59 6.66
C VAL A 617 -29.31 8.21 5.76
N HIS A 618 -30.58 7.93 6.01
CA HIS A 618 -31.71 8.57 5.33
C HIS A 618 -32.07 9.87 6.05
N ALA A 619 -31.37 10.95 5.70
CA ALA A 619 -31.60 12.26 6.30
C ALA A 619 -33.00 12.78 5.93
N GLN A 620 -33.79 13.13 6.94
CA GLN A 620 -35.14 13.69 6.80
C GLN A 620 -35.13 15.22 6.99
N SER A 621 -34.11 15.74 7.65
CA SER A 621 -33.96 17.14 8.06
C SER A 621 -32.51 17.65 7.92
N PRO A 622 -32.29 18.98 7.87
CA PRO A 622 -30.95 19.58 8.00
C PRO A 622 -30.25 19.22 9.32
N GLU A 623 -31.01 18.99 10.39
CA GLU A 623 -30.52 18.56 11.70
C GLU A 623 -29.91 17.15 11.65
N ASP A 624 -30.50 16.21 10.90
CA ASP A 624 -29.91 14.88 10.67
C ASP A 624 -28.56 14.98 9.96
N VAL A 625 -28.47 15.88 8.97
CA VAL A 625 -27.21 16.17 8.26
C VAL A 625 -26.18 16.76 9.22
N ALA A 626 -26.57 17.71 10.08
CA ALA A 626 -25.70 18.26 11.12
C ALA A 626 -25.21 17.21 12.12
N ALA A 627 -26.05 16.23 12.48
CA ALA A 627 -25.66 15.09 13.31
C ALA A 627 -24.61 14.22 12.61
N VAL A 628 -24.75 13.94 11.31
CA VAL A 628 -23.71 13.22 10.52
C VAL A 628 -22.40 14.00 10.47
N ILE A 629 -22.43 15.30 10.20
CA ILE A 629 -21.22 16.14 10.21
C ILE A 629 -20.53 16.12 11.58
N SER A 630 -21.30 16.21 12.66
CA SER A 630 -20.78 16.15 14.02
C SER A 630 -20.16 14.77 14.35
N ALA A 631 -20.82 13.68 13.94
CA ALA A 631 -20.31 12.32 14.14
C ALA A 631 -19.02 12.06 13.33
N SER A 632 -19.03 12.43 12.05
CA SER A 632 -17.87 12.40 11.15
C SER A 632 -16.68 13.15 11.76
N ARG A 633 -16.88 14.39 12.20
CA ARG A 633 -15.83 15.21 12.84
C ARG A 633 -15.32 14.61 14.15
N SER A 634 -16.17 13.93 14.91
CA SER A 634 -15.82 13.36 16.22
C SER A 634 -15.08 12.02 16.14
N THR A 635 -15.32 11.25 15.07
CA THR A 635 -14.78 9.89 14.87
C THR A 635 -13.72 9.81 13.77
N GLY A 636 -13.57 10.85 12.95
CA GLY A 636 -12.80 10.81 11.71
C GLY A 636 -13.50 10.05 10.58
N CYS A 637 -14.79 9.70 10.75
CA CYS A 637 -15.52 8.91 9.77
C CYS A 637 -15.74 9.67 8.45
N PRO A 638 -15.23 9.18 7.30
CA PRO A 638 -15.50 9.81 6.02
C PRO A 638 -16.99 9.68 5.69
N PHE A 639 -17.53 10.67 5.01
CA PHE A 639 -18.91 10.64 4.55
C PHE A 639 -19.02 11.13 3.10
N ALA A 640 -20.05 10.66 2.42
CA ALA A 640 -20.43 11.15 1.09
C ALA A 640 -21.90 11.57 1.10
N VAL A 641 -22.27 12.53 0.26
CA VAL A 641 -23.63 13.08 0.23
C VAL A 641 -24.30 12.80 -1.10
N ARG A 642 -25.46 12.14 -1.02
CA ARG A 642 -26.35 11.83 -2.13
C ARG A 642 -27.59 12.73 -2.05
N GLY A 643 -27.63 13.77 -2.88
CA GLY A 643 -28.85 14.54 -3.16
C GLY A 643 -29.84 13.75 -4.02
N GLY A 644 -30.41 14.36 -5.07
CA GLY A 644 -31.26 13.61 -6.01
C GLY A 644 -30.57 12.49 -6.81
N GLY A 645 -29.23 12.44 -6.83
CA GLY A 645 -28.40 11.46 -7.55
C GLY A 645 -27.82 12.02 -8.88
N HIS A 646 -27.35 11.11 -9.75
CA HIS A 646 -26.73 11.40 -11.07
C HIS A 646 -25.24 11.84 -11.03
N SER A 647 -24.46 11.42 -10.02
CA SER A 647 -22.98 11.51 -10.04
C SER A 647 -22.35 10.24 -10.64
N ASP A 648 -21.25 10.40 -11.37
CA ASP A 648 -20.40 9.35 -11.96
C ASP A 648 -19.02 9.20 -11.30
N ILE A 649 -18.59 10.18 -10.50
CA ILE A 649 -17.27 10.22 -9.86
C ILE A 649 -17.23 9.30 -8.63
N TYR A 650 -16.44 8.22 -8.66
CA TYR A 650 -16.25 7.28 -7.53
C TYR A 650 -16.03 8.02 -6.20
N GLY A 651 -16.69 7.56 -5.12
CA GLY A 651 -16.60 8.19 -3.79
C GLY A 651 -17.42 9.47 -3.58
N ALA A 652 -17.91 10.14 -4.64
CA ALA A 652 -18.49 11.48 -4.50
C ALA A 652 -19.90 11.52 -3.88
N SER A 653 -20.75 10.52 -4.15
CA SER A 653 -22.10 10.41 -3.56
C SER A 653 -22.36 9.11 -2.80
N ASN A 654 -21.38 8.20 -2.77
CA ASN A 654 -21.37 7.00 -1.93
C ASN A 654 -19.97 6.88 -1.30
N SER A 655 -19.88 6.64 0.01
CA SER A 655 -18.61 6.53 0.74
C SER A 655 -18.20 5.08 0.87
N ASP A 656 -16.95 4.73 0.59
CA ASP A 656 -16.42 3.38 0.82
C ASP A 656 -15.93 3.26 2.27
N GLY A 657 -16.43 2.28 3.01
CA GLY A 657 -16.14 2.09 4.44
C GLY A 657 -16.58 3.24 5.36
N GLY A 658 -17.42 4.17 4.87
CA GLY A 658 -17.86 5.38 5.59
C GLY A 658 -19.38 5.55 5.66
N ILE A 659 -19.83 6.78 5.95
CA ILE A 659 -21.25 7.13 6.05
C ILE A 659 -21.75 7.68 4.71
N THR A 660 -22.77 7.07 4.12
CA THR A 660 -23.46 7.69 2.97
C THR A 660 -24.73 8.40 3.42
N VAL A 661 -24.81 9.70 3.20
CA VAL A 661 -25.98 10.53 3.53
C VAL A 661 -26.91 10.61 2.34
N ASN A 662 -28.06 9.92 2.41
CA ASN A 662 -29.10 9.98 1.41
C ASN A 662 -30.14 11.05 1.78
N MET A 663 -30.11 12.17 1.08
CA MET A 663 -31.02 13.30 1.30
C MET A 663 -32.35 13.17 0.54
N ALA A 664 -32.70 12.00 0.00
CA ALA A 664 -33.90 11.81 -0.83
C ALA A 664 -35.22 12.25 -0.16
N SER A 665 -35.30 12.19 1.18
CA SER A 665 -36.44 12.69 1.96
C SER A 665 -36.48 14.23 2.06
N ILE A 666 -35.34 14.91 1.93
CA ILE A 666 -35.22 16.37 1.81
C ILE A 666 -35.47 16.80 0.35
N SER A 667 -36.66 16.46 -0.17
CA SER A 667 -37.06 16.70 -1.57
C SER A 667 -38.30 17.58 -1.73
N GLY A 668 -38.68 18.31 -0.67
CA GLY A 668 -39.80 19.27 -0.68
C GLY A 668 -39.62 20.37 -1.73
N ILE A 669 -40.73 20.79 -2.33
CA ILE A 669 -40.79 21.85 -3.34
C ILE A 669 -41.92 22.81 -2.93
N GLU A 670 -41.58 24.04 -2.57
CA GLU A 670 -42.52 25.06 -2.11
C GLU A 670 -42.46 26.29 -3.02
N VAL A 671 -43.56 26.60 -3.71
CA VAL A 671 -43.66 27.79 -4.58
C VAL A 671 -44.12 28.99 -3.75
N VAL A 672 -43.25 29.98 -3.57
CA VAL A 672 -43.50 31.17 -2.75
C VAL A 672 -43.81 32.34 -3.68
N GLU A 673 -45.05 32.40 -4.17
CA GLU A 673 -45.45 33.39 -5.19
C GLU A 673 -45.27 34.84 -4.74
N SER A 674 -45.43 35.13 -3.45
CA SER A 674 -45.21 36.45 -2.86
C SER A 674 -43.76 36.95 -2.92
N GLU A 675 -42.80 36.02 -2.99
CA GLU A 675 -41.35 36.32 -3.06
C GLU A 675 -40.79 36.10 -4.48
N GLY A 676 -41.60 35.56 -5.40
CA GLY A 676 -41.19 35.24 -6.77
C GLY A 676 -40.13 34.14 -6.85
N LEU A 677 -40.12 33.21 -5.89
CA LEU A 677 -39.15 32.11 -5.81
C LEU A 677 -39.80 30.75 -5.58
N VAL A 678 -39.04 29.68 -5.78
CA VAL A 678 -39.36 28.33 -5.32
C VAL A 678 -38.25 27.83 -4.40
N ARG A 679 -38.63 27.29 -3.23
CA ARG A 679 -37.71 26.59 -2.33
C ARG A 679 -37.68 25.12 -2.72
N VAL A 680 -36.48 24.56 -2.93
CA VAL A 680 -36.29 23.19 -3.41
C VAL A 680 -35.28 22.46 -2.53
N GLY A 681 -35.70 21.34 -1.94
CA GLY A 681 -34.83 20.47 -1.17
C GLY A 681 -33.76 19.78 -2.03
N ALA A 682 -32.55 19.65 -1.48
CA ALA A 682 -31.38 19.14 -2.21
C ALA A 682 -31.51 17.68 -2.69
N GLY A 683 -32.42 16.91 -2.09
CA GLY A 683 -32.81 15.55 -2.49
C GLY A 683 -33.69 15.46 -3.72
N ALA A 684 -34.29 16.57 -4.17
CA ALA A 684 -35.21 16.57 -5.31
C ALA A 684 -34.50 16.25 -6.64
N LYS A 685 -35.28 15.78 -7.61
CA LYS A 685 -34.91 15.60 -9.02
C LYS A 685 -35.64 16.62 -9.88
N TRP A 686 -35.02 17.07 -10.97
CA TRP A 686 -35.59 18.13 -11.83
C TRP A 686 -36.98 17.82 -12.39
N GLY A 687 -37.29 16.55 -12.67
CA GLY A 687 -38.64 16.14 -13.09
C GLY A 687 -39.73 16.36 -12.04
N GLN A 688 -39.40 16.34 -10.74
CA GLN A 688 -40.33 16.69 -9.66
C GLN A 688 -40.54 18.21 -9.62
N VAL A 689 -39.45 18.99 -9.69
CA VAL A 689 -39.48 20.46 -9.69
C VAL A 689 -40.36 20.98 -10.83
N TYR A 690 -40.11 20.59 -12.08
CA TYR A 690 -40.90 21.07 -13.21
C TYR A 690 -42.39 20.69 -13.14
N LYS A 691 -42.72 19.50 -12.61
CA LYS A 691 -44.10 19.06 -12.43
C LYS A 691 -44.88 19.94 -11.43
N GLU A 692 -44.20 20.49 -10.44
CA GLU A 692 -44.82 21.45 -9.51
C GLU A 692 -44.89 22.85 -10.12
N LEU A 693 -43.85 23.31 -10.83
CA LEU A 693 -43.81 24.63 -11.45
C LEU A 693 -44.77 24.79 -12.65
N GLU A 694 -45.03 23.72 -13.40
CA GLU A 694 -46.00 23.72 -14.51
C GLU A 694 -47.40 24.17 -14.05
N LYS A 695 -47.79 23.86 -12.80
CA LYS A 695 -49.07 24.25 -12.20
C LYS A 695 -49.26 25.77 -12.11
N THR A 696 -48.17 26.54 -12.06
CA THR A 696 -48.19 28.02 -11.97
C THR A 696 -47.74 28.70 -13.26
N ASN A 697 -47.49 27.95 -14.35
CA ASN A 697 -46.95 28.44 -15.64
C ASN A 697 -45.59 29.17 -15.51
N ARG A 698 -44.83 28.88 -14.44
CA ARG A 698 -43.50 29.42 -14.17
C ARG A 698 -42.44 28.33 -14.32
N THR A 699 -41.18 28.72 -14.33
CA THR A 699 -40.04 27.80 -14.37
C THR A 699 -38.79 28.43 -13.74
N VAL A 700 -37.71 27.64 -13.69
CA VAL A 700 -36.39 28.04 -13.18
C VAL A 700 -35.29 27.61 -14.15
N VAL A 701 -34.07 28.13 -14.00
CA VAL A 701 -32.90 27.69 -14.76
C VAL A 701 -32.40 26.35 -14.21
N GLY A 702 -33.13 25.28 -14.52
CA GLY A 702 -32.88 23.93 -14.01
C GLY A 702 -32.24 22.97 -15.00
N GLY A 703 -31.96 21.73 -14.56
CA GLY A 703 -31.37 20.68 -15.40
C GLY A 703 -32.26 20.19 -16.54
N ARG A 704 -31.63 19.86 -17.69
CA ARG A 704 -32.32 19.40 -18.91
C ARG A 704 -32.93 18.00 -18.82
N LEU A 705 -32.39 17.12 -17.96
CA LEU A 705 -32.84 15.73 -17.82
C LEU A 705 -33.61 15.56 -16.51
N THR A 706 -34.81 15.01 -16.58
CA THR A 706 -35.73 14.87 -15.43
C THR A 706 -35.19 14.01 -14.29
N GLY A 707 -34.31 13.05 -14.58
CA GLY A 707 -33.68 12.16 -13.61
C GLY A 707 -32.47 12.74 -12.86
N VAL A 708 -31.97 13.91 -13.26
CA VAL A 708 -30.82 14.56 -12.61
C VAL A 708 -31.23 15.15 -11.26
N GLY A 709 -30.39 14.97 -10.24
CA GLY A 709 -30.59 15.58 -8.92
C GLY A 709 -30.36 17.09 -8.92
N VAL A 710 -31.14 17.82 -8.14
CA VAL A 710 -31.08 19.29 -8.03
C VAL A 710 -29.73 19.74 -7.47
N GLY A 711 -29.34 19.22 -6.29
CA GLY A 711 -28.18 19.75 -5.57
C GLY A 711 -26.85 19.65 -6.31
N GLY A 712 -26.53 18.48 -6.88
CA GLY A 712 -25.29 18.28 -7.63
C GLY A 712 -25.21 19.16 -8.89
N LEU A 713 -26.34 19.40 -9.57
CA LEU A 713 -26.37 20.25 -10.76
C LEU A 713 -26.19 21.74 -10.42
N LEU A 714 -26.83 22.24 -9.36
CA LEU A 714 -26.71 23.64 -8.94
C LEU A 714 -25.34 23.97 -8.34
N LEU A 715 -24.70 23.02 -7.66
CA LEU A 715 -23.35 23.19 -7.12
C LEU A 715 -22.24 22.98 -8.16
N GLY A 716 -22.52 22.24 -9.24
CA GLY A 716 -21.59 21.96 -10.35
C GLY A 716 -21.76 22.87 -11.58
N GLY A 717 -22.35 24.06 -11.41
CA GLY A 717 -22.61 25.01 -12.50
C GLY A 717 -23.97 24.79 -13.18
N GLY A 718 -24.12 23.65 -13.84
CA GLY A 718 -25.41 23.16 -14.34
C GLY A 718 -25.93 23.81 -15.64
N LEU A 719 -26.12 22.98 -16.67
CA LEU A 719 -26.65 23.37 -17.98
C LEU A 719 -28.16 23.18 -18.08
N SER A 720 -28.88 24.29 -18.31
CA SER A 720 -30.31 24.38 -18.58
C SER A 720 -30.63 24.57 -20.07
N HIS A 721 -31.90 24.35 -20.45
CA HIS A 721 -32.43 24.85 -21.74
C HIS A 721 -32.33 26.37 -21.83
N PHE A 722 -32.61 27.05 -20.71
CA PHE A 722 -32.64 28.51 -20.62
C PHE A 722 -31.28 29.19 -20.52
N SER A 723 -30.17 28.44 -20.56
CA SER A 723 -28.83 28.98 -20.25
C SER A 723 -28.38 30.09 -21.21
N GLY A 724 -28.84 30.04 -22.47
CA GLY A 724 -28.54 31.08 -23.46
C GLY A 724 -29.22 32.43 -23.21
N LEU A 725 -30.21 32.47 -22.30
CA LEU A 725 -30.94 33.68 -21.92
C LEU A 725 -30.64 34.11 -20.47
N HIS A 726 -30.42 33.14 -19.56
CA HIS A 726 -30.37 33.38 -18.12
C HIS A 726 -29.06 32.94 -17.44
N GLY A 727 -28.04 32.50 -18.17
CA GLY A 727 -26.76 32.04 -17.58
C GLY A 727 -26.81 30.62 -17.02
N TRP A 728 -25.85 30.24 -16.18
CA TRP A 728 -25.79 28.87 -15.64
C TRP A 728 -26.83 28.67 -14.52
N ALA A 729 -27.20 27.41 -14.25
CA ALA A 729 -28.18 27.08 -13.22
C ALA A 729 -27.71 27.57 -11.82
N CYS A 730 -26.41 27.46 -11.52
CA CYS A 730 -25.79 28.00 -10.32
C CYS A 730 -25.95 29.52 -10.19
N ASP A 731 -25.97 30.25 -11.31
CA ASP A 731 -26.02 31.72 -11.30
C ASP A 731 -27.38 32.26 -10.84
N ASN A 732 -28.40 31.39 -10.84
CA ASN A 732 -29.81 31.70 -10.58
C ASN A 732 -30.30 31.19 -9.22
N VAL A 733 -29.39 30.80 -8.31
CA VAL A 733 -29.72 30.48 -6.92
C VAL A 733 -29.68 31.75 -6.07
N ARG A 734 -30.83 32.17 -5.52
CA ARG A 734 -30.96 33.37 -4.67
C ARG A 734 -30.36 33.14 -3.28
N ASN A 735 -30.55 31.95 -2.72
CA ASN A 735 -30.09 31.57 -1.39
C ASN A 735 -29.86 30.05 -1.27
N TYR A 736 -28.87 29.66 -0.46
CA TYR A 736 -28.57 28.28 -0.08
C TYR A 736 -28.74 28.11 1.43
N GLU A 737 -29.48 27.09 1.87
CA GLU A 737 -29.43 26.61 3.26
C GLU A 737 -28.30 25.58 3.38
N VAL A 738 -27.34 25.83 4.26
CA VAL A 738 -26.07 25.09 4.31
C VAL A 738 -25.77 24.61 5.73
N VAL A 739 -25.47 23.32 5.86
CA VAL A 739 -24.88 22.73 7.06
C VAL A 739 -23.35 22.84 6.97
N LEU A 740 -22.75 23.57 7.91
CA LEU A 740 -21.31 23.78 7.99
C LEU A 740 -20.60 22.69 8.81
N ALA A 741 -19.27 22.60 8.67
CA ALA A 741 -18.42 21.62 9.36
C ALA A 741 -18.47 21.66 10.91
N ASN A 742 -18.88 22.79 11.49
CA ASN A 742 -19.13 22.93 12.93
C ASN A 742 -20.49 22.32 13.36
N GLY A 743 -21.40 22.05 12.43
CA GLY A 743 -22.78 21.59 12.66
C GLY A 743 -23.83 22.70 12.65
N SER A 744 -23.48 23.96 12.42
CA SER A 744 -24.47 25.04 12.30
C SER A 744 -25.14 25.04 10.92
N ILE A 745 -26.45 25.26 10.91
CA ILE A 745 -27.27 25.48 9.71
C ILE A 745 -27.36 26.99 9.48
N ILE A 746 -27.04 27.46 8.27
CA ILE A 746 -27.05 28.89 7.91
C ILE A 746 -27.65 29.13 6.52
N ASP A 747 -28.12 30.35 6.27
CA ASP A 747 -28.47 30.85 4.94
C ASP A 747 -27.30 31.65 4.32
N ALA A 748 -26.91 31.28 3.09
CA ALA A 748 -25.88 31.92 2.28
C ALA A 748 -26.49 32.53 1.01
N SER A 749 -26.38 33.85 0.87
CA SER A 749 -26.99 34.68 -0.18
C SER A 749 -26.07 35.85 -0.56
N GLU A 750 -26.51 36.71 -1.48
CA GLU A 750 -25.72 37.90 -1.88
C GLU A 750 -25.49 38.89 -0.73
N SER A 751 -26.30 38.86 0.33
CA SER A 751 -26.19 39.74 1.50
C SER A 751 -25.78 39.03 2.80
N SER A 752 -25.65 37.70 2.81
CA SER A 752 -25.32 36.88 3.99
C SER A 752 -24.32 35.79 3.62
N HIS A 753 -23.19 35.67 4.33
CA HIS A 753 -22.11 34.71 4.01
C HIS A 753 -21.67 34.78 2.53
N THR A 754 -21.40 36.01 2.06
CA THR A 754 -21.24 36.34 0.62
C THR A 754 -20.07 35.64 -0.07
N ASP A 755 -19.07 35.22 0.70
CA ASP A 755 -17.92 34.42 0.28
C ASP A 755 -18.33 32.95 0.02
N LEU A 756 -19.05 32.34 0.97
CA LEU A 756 -19.63 31.00 0.81
C LEU A 756 -20.65 30.96 -0.33
N TYR A 757 -21.52 31.97 -0.44
CA TYR A 757 -22.47 32.12 -1.55
C TYR A 757 -21.79 32.12 -2.92
N ARG A 758 -20.65 32.80 -3.06
CA ARG A 758 -19.83 32.77 -4.28
C ARG A 758 -19.16 31.43 -4.50
N ALA A 759 -18.66 30.78 -3.44
CA ALA A 759 -17.99 29.48 -3.53
C ALA A 759 -18.95 28.34 -3.95
N LEU A 760 -20.21 28.37 -3.51
CA LEU A 760 -21.22 27.36 -3.86
C LEU A 760 -21.71 27.45 -5.32
N ARG A 761 -21.45 28.56 -6.01
CA ARG A 761 -21.80 28.78 -7.42
C ARG A 761 -20.76 28.14 -8.37
N GLY A 762 -20.69 26.80 -8.34
CA GLY A 762 -19.77 26.00 -9.17
C GLY A 762 -18.65 25.29 -8.40
N GLY A 763 -18.50 25.50 -7.09
CA GLY A 763 -17.48 24.87 -6.25
C GLY A 763 -17.76 23.43 -5.81
N GLY A 764 -18.86 22.82 -6.26
CA GLY A 764 -19.26 21.46 -5.85
C GLY A 764 -19.66 21.36 -4.38
N ASN A 765 -19.50 20.17 -3.81
CA ASN A 765 -19.89 19.82 -2.44
C ASN A 765 -18.80 20.10 -1.38
N ASN A 766 -17.83 20.98 -1.68
CA ASN A 766 -16.62 21.16 -0.85
C ASN A 766 -16.78 22.16 0.32
N PHE A 767 -17.76 23.05 0.28
CA PHE A 767 -17.86 24.20 1.19
C PHE A 767 -18.95 24.07 2.27
N GLY A 768 -19.66 22.94 2.30
CA GLY A 768 -20.76 22.66 3.21
C GLY A 768 -21.79 21.74 2.55
N VAL A 769 -22.70 21.18 3.34
CA VAL A 769 -23.79 20.34 2.80
C VAL A 769 -25.03 21.20 2.62
N VAL A 770 -25.38 21.49 1.36
CA VAL A 770 -26.60 22.25 1.05
C VAL A 770 -27.83 21.36 1.16
N THR A 771 -28.82 21.81 1.93
CA THR A 771 -30.09 21.11 2.19
C THR A 771 -31.27 21.72 1.45
N ARG A 772 -31.24 23.03 1.17
CA ARG A 772 -32.27 23.77 0.43
C ARG A 772 -31.65 24.77 -0.55
N PHE A 773 -32.28 24.93 -1.72
CA PHE A 773 -31.96 25.93 -2.72
C PHE A 773 -33.20 26.80 -2.96
N ASP A 774 -33.06 28.12 -2.86
CA ASP A 774 -34.13 29.06 -3.17
C ASP A 774 -33.85 29.67 -4.56
N LEU A 775 -34.74 29.41 -5.53
CA LEU A 775 -34.53 29.68 -6.97
C LEU A 775 -35.48 30.74 -7.51
N ASP A 776 -34.98 31.64 -8.34
CA ASP A 776 -35.78 32.69 -8.99
C ASP A 776 -36.74 32.13 -10.04
N LEU A 777 -38.04 32.47 -9.92
CA LEU A 777 -39.08 32.04 -10.85
C LEU A 777 -39.28 33.06 -11.98
N PHE A 778 -39.26 32.59 -13.22
CA PHE A 778 -39.67 33.37 -14.39
C PHE A 778 -40.86 32.75 -15.13
N PRO A 779 -41.67 33.55 -15.87
CA PRO A 779 -42.80 33.02 -16.64
C PRO A 779 -42.32 32.14 -17.81
N GLN A 780 -42.96 31.00 -18.02
CA GLN A 780 -42.70 30.11 -19.17
C GLN A 780 -43.95 29.90 -20.04
N GLY A 781 -45.14 29.79 -19.42
CA GLY A 781 -46.33 29.26 -20.10
C GLY A 781 -46.28 27.73 -20.24
N PRO A 782 -47.19 27.12 -21.03
CA PRO A 782 -47.29 25.66 -21.13
C PRO A 782 -46.04 25.03 -21.77
N MET A 783 -45.39 24.07 -21.07
CA MET A 783 -44.10 23.48 -21.47
C MET A 783 -44.06 22.96 -22.93
N VAL A 784 -45.17 22.40 -23.42
CA VAL A 784 -45.28 21.83 -24.77
C VAL A 784 -45.06 22.87 -25.88
N LYS A 785 -45.36 24.16 -25.61
CA LYS A 785 -45.32 25.20 -26.64
C LYS A 785 -43.89 25.60 -27.03
N GLN A 786 -42.97 25.64 -26.06
CA GLN A 786 -41.64 26.23 -26.24
C GLN A 786 -40.60 25.26 -26.78
N LEU A 787 -40.72 23.96 -26.49
CA LEU A 787 -39.91 22.89 -27.13
C LEU A 787 -40.05 22.89 -28.66
N VAL A 788 -41.23 23.26 -29.17
CA VAL A 788 -41.50 23.43 -30.60
C VAL A 788 -40.89 24.73 -31.13
N GLU A 789 -40.97 25.84 -30.39
CA GLU A 789 -40.39 27.14 -30.79
C GLU A 789 -38.85 27.14 -30.79
N GLU A 790 -38.18 26.52 -29.81
CA GLU A 790 -36.71 26.37 -29.81
C GLU A 790 -36.22 25.49 -30.97
N THR A 791 -36.95 24.41 -31.28
CA THR A 791 -36.65 23.56 -32.44
C THR A 791 -36.85 24.32 -33.76
N LEU A 792 -37.83 25.22 -33.82
CA LEU A 792 -38.05 26.11 -34.98
C LEU A 792 -36.94 27.16 -35.16
N TRP A 793 -36.36 27.70 -34.09
CA TRP A 793 -35.22 28.63 -34.19
C TRP A 793 -34.00 27.98 -34.87
N VAL A 794 -33.70 26.72 -34.55
CA VAL A 794 -32.62 25.94 -35.22
C VAL A 794 -32.93 25.71 -36.71
N LEU A 795 -34.20 25.57 -37.08
CA LEU A 795 -34.64 25.44 -38.48
C LEU A 795 -34.64 26.77 -39.26
N ILE A 796 -34.96 27.89 -38.62
CA ILE A 796 -34.97 29.22 -39.24
C ILE A 796 -33.54 29.67 -39.59
N ILE A 797 -32.57 29.44 -38.70
CA ILE A 797 -31.14 29.75 -38.96
C ILE A 797 -30.61 28.91 -40.14
N ARG A 798 -31.16 27.71 -40.38
CA ARG A 798 -30.78 26.82 -41.49
C ARG A 798 -31.43 27.15 -42.84
N LYS A 799 -32.31 28.15 -42.91
CA LYS A 799 -32.89 28.69 -44.16
C LYS A 799 -32.42 30.13 -44.48
N GLY A 800 -31.49 30.67 -43.71
CA GLY A 800 -30.99 32.05 -43.82
C GLY A 800 -29.47 32.19 -44.03
N ARG A 801 -28.80 31.15 -44.56
CA ARG A 801 -27.40 31.19 -45.03
C ARG A 801 -27.23 30.29 -46.25
#